data_AF-A0A8C3G1M0-F1
#
_entry.id   AF-A0A8C3G1M0-F1
#
_cell.length_a   1.000
_cell.length_b   1.000
_cell.length_c   1.000
_cell.angle_alpha   90.00
_cell.angle_beta   90.00
_cell.angle_gamma   90.00
#
_symmetry.space_group_name_H-M   'P 1'
#
loop_
_entity.id
_entity.type
_entity.pdbx_description
1 polymer ?
#
loop_
_entity_poly.entity_id
_entity_poly.type
_entity_poly.pdbx_seq_one_letter_code
_entity_poly.pdbx_strand_id
1 'polypeptide(L)'
;MAYSNYSNLTTCSIHSFLLTCLFDLPALLTEKRPELRGGYMLSFLDDGIGMDPNEAMHVIQFGKSNKRSPESTQIGQYGNGLKSGSMRIGKDFILFTKKGNTLTCLFMSRTFHEEEGLDEVIVPLPSWDLSTKEPLTSDPEKYAIETELIFKYSPFKNEQQLMEQFNKIESSSGTLVIIYNLKLMDNREPELDVETDHQDILMAGTPVEGLKPEKRSFRAYTAVLYIDPRMRIYIQGHKVRTKRLSCCLYKPRVYKYTSTRFKTRAEQEVKKADHLAKLAEEKAREAESKQMALEARLGDDLSKDSRAILRKVQDSAMMLRRDCDMKKRILEAKQKALKEPKELSFIFGVNIGQRDLDGMFVYNCSRLIKMYEKTGPQLEGGMACGGVVGVVDVPYVILEPTHNKQDFADAKEYRHLLKSMGEYLAQYWKDSNIAQKGIVKFWDEFGYLSASWSALPSSEPRYKRRRAMEIPLTIQCDKCLKWRTLPFQMDAVDKRYPDSWVCLMNPDSSQDRCDASEQKQNLPCGVLKKDKQTADDKRKELAEKIKQQQGKLEALQKTSTVQSAADVKKLPLDVSMKPTESSSQVKRPHTVLLGDKGLLVEVRVSKEWYTGKVIAVEANKESIRWKVKFDYVPRSTPKDRWVFKGSDDVRLMRPPSPISQTPDTQQETEKGPAPMEPDTTQPGTSREVTDSLVTMLRTMLRYFFPPAFRIPKDDVNSMTAEELVAFPLKEYFQQYESGLQSLCNSYQSRADARAKAVEEKSNSNEVKLKEADEKLQKLRTNIVALLQKVQEDIDINTDDELDAYIEDLLTKGD
;
A
#
# COMPACT_ATOMS: atom_id res chain seq x y z
N MET A 1 -7.66 17.81 20.94
CA MET A 1 -6.70 18.41 21.88
C MET A 1 -5.43 17.60 21.82
N ALA A 2 -4.31 18.19 21.43
CA ALA A 2 -2.99 17.57 21.53
C ALA A 2 -2.22 18.30 22.64
N TYR A 3 -1.53 17.56 23.49
CA TYR A 3 -0.81 18.08 24.66
C TYR A 3 0.59 18.65 24.33
N SER A 4 1.06 18.58 23.08
CA SER A 4 2.31 19.22 22.62
C SER A 4 2.37 19.32 21.07
N ASN A 5 3.34 20.11 20.59
CA ASN A 5 3.58 20.42 19.17
C ASN A 5 4.33 19.25 18.49
N TYR A 6 3.75 18.67 17.43
CA TYR A 6 4.29 17.51 16.70
C TYR A 6 4.99 17.92 15.39
N SER A 7 5.89 18.91 15.45
CA SER A 7 6.61 19.46 14.28
C SER A 7 7.65 18.51 13.65
N ASN A 8 7.95 17.36 14.27
CA ASN A 8 8.95 16.41 13.76
C ASN A 8 8.30 15.13 13.23
N LEU A 9 7.75 15.19 12.02
CA LEU A 9 7.37 14.00 11.24
C LEU A 9 8.20 13.96 9.94
N THR A 10 9.11 13.00 9.89
CA THR A 10 9.94 12.66 8.74
C THR A 10 9.07 12.27 7.53
N THR A 11 9.45 12.78 6.35
CA THR A 11 8.85 12.48 5.05
C THR A 11 8.73 10.98 4.83
N CYS A 12 7.51 10.52 4.60
CA CYS A 12 7.22 9.10 4.45
C CYS A 12 7.13 8.77 2.95
N SER A 13 7.97 7.86 2.48
CA SER A 13 7.91 7.27 1.13
C SER A 13 6.77 6.25 1.06
N ILE A 14 5.53 6.72 1.01
CA ILE A 14 4.33 5.87 1.18
C ILE A 14 3.91 5.22 -0.16
N HIS A 15 4.24 5.85 -1.28
CA HIS A 15 3.84 5.36 -2.61
C HIS A 15 4.99 4.62 -3.32
N SER A 16 4.87 3.29 -3.36
CA SER A 16 5.77 2.41 -4.13
C SER A 16 5.32 2.22 -5.58
N PHE A 17 4.05 2.51 -5.91
CA PHE A 17 3.50 2.37 -7.25
C PHE A 17 3.14 3.76 -7.80
N LEU A 18 3.94 4.27 -8.74
CA LEU A 18 3.88 5.68 -9.18
C LEU A 18 2.53 6.07 -9.79
N LEU A 19 1.88 5.15 -10.51
CA LEU A 19 0.57 5.40 -11.15
C LEU A 19 -0.55 5.70 -10.14
N THR A 20 -0.38 5.39 -8.86
CA THR A 20 -1.38 5.67 -7.80
C THR A 20 -1.26 7.09 -7.26
N CYS A 21 -0.14 7.75 -7.56
CA CYS A 21 0.12 9.14 -7.20
C CYS A 21 -0.51 10.10 -8.19
N LEU A 22 -0.75 9.64 -9.41
CA LEU A 22 -1.46 10.38 -10.44
C LEU A 22 -2.89 10.58 -9.95
N PHE A 23 -3.29 11.85 -9.83
CA PHE A 23 -4.58 12.19 -9.23
C PHE A 23 -5.75 11.67 -10.05
N ASP A 24 -6.85 11.45 -9.34
CA ASP A 24 -8.18 11.14 -9.86
C ASP A 24 -8.78 12.36 -10.60
N LEU A 25 -8.05 12.93 -11.56
CA LEU A 25 -8.44 14.10 -12.34
C LEU A 25 -8.73 13.68 -13.80
N PRO A 26 -9.75 14.27 -14.45
CA PRO A 26 -10.34 13.78 -15.69
C PRO A 26 -9.51 14.07 -16.93
N ALA A 27 -8.58 15.02 -16.93
CA ALA A 27 -7.66 15.22 -18.06
C ALA A 27 -6.22 15.30 -17.60
N LEU A 28 -5.36 14.45 -18.17
CA LEU A 28 -3.92 14.44 -17.93
C LEU A 28 -3.19 14.76 -19.22
N LEU A 29 -2.42 15.85 -19.19
CA LEU A 29 -1.69 16.39 -20.33
C LEU A 29 -0.23 16.59 -19.93
N THR A 30 0.70 16.31 -20.84
CA THR A 30 2.10 16.73 -20.66
C THR A 30 2.44 17.92 -21.53
N GLU A 31 3.05 18.95 -20.93
CA GLU A 31 3.55 20.11 -21.64
C GLU A 31 5.09 20.05 -21.66
N LYS A 32 5.70 19.95 -22.85
CA LYS A 32 7.17 19.89 -22.98
C LYS A 32 7.80 21.19 -22.47
N ARG A 33 8.76 21.06 -21.57
CA ARG A 33 9.52 22.13 -20.92
C ARG A 33 10.96 21.65 -20.71
N PRO A 34 11.82 21.71 -21.75
CA PRO A 34 13.20 21.23 -21.70
C PRO A 34 14.03 21.88 -20.58
N GLU A 35 13.67 23.10 -20.18
CA GLU A 35 14.31 23.86 -19.11
C GLU A 35 14.02 23.32 -17.70
N LEU A 36 12.98 22.51 -17.54
CA LEU A 36 12.60 21.92 -16.24
C LEU A 36 13.14 20.50 -16.12
N ARG A 37 13.43 20.08 -14.88
CA ARG A 37 13.89 18.72 -14.61
C ARG A 37 12.83 17.70 -15.08
N GLY A 38 13.25 16.75 -15.90
CA GLY A 38 12.39 15.75 -16.53
C GLY A 38 11.88 16.14 -17.93
N GLY A 39 12.12 17.37 -18.39
CA GLY A 39 11.84 17.80 -19.76
C GLY A 39 10.38 18.10 -20.08
N TYR A 40 9.45 17.89 -19.14
CA TYR A 40 8.04 18.23 -19.29
C TYR A 40 7.36 18.45 -17.93
N MET A 41 6.21 19.12 -17.97
CA MET A 41 5.28 19.27 -16.85
C MET A 41 4.12 18.30 -17.00
N LEU A 42 3.60 17.84 -15.87
CA LEU A 42 2.43 16.98 -15.82
C LEU A 42 1.23 17.77 -15.29
N SER A 43 0.25 18.00 -16.16
CA SER A 43 -0.93 18.83 -15.90
C SER A 43 -2.18 17.97 -15.76
N PHE A 44 -2.91 18.18 -14.67
CA PHE A 44 -4.18 17.54 -14.38
C PHE A 44 -5.28 18.59 -14.37
N LEU A 45 -6.25 18.51 -15.27
CA LEU A 45 -7.33 19.47 -15.43
C LEU A 45 -8.68 18.79 -15.14
N ASP A 46 -9.51 19.42 -14.31
CA ASP A 46 -10.91 19.07 -14.08
C ASP A 46 -11.89 20.22 -14.27
N ASP A 47 -13.10 19.86 -14.69
CA ASP A 47 -14.29 20.70 -14.81
C ASP A 47 -15.23 20.55 -13.61
N GLY A 48 -14.67 20.19 -12.44
CA GLY A 48 -15.41 20.01 -11.20
C GLY A 48 -15.84 21.33 -10.57
N ILE A 49 -16.18 21.25 -9.27
CA ILE A 49 -16.74 22.39 -8.53
C ILE A 49 -15.72 23.48 -8.16
N GLY A 50 -14.41 23.22 -8.36
CA GLY A 50 -13.33 24.10 -7.92
C GLY A 50 -13.27 24.29 -6.40
N MET A 51 -12.48 25.28 -5.97
CA MET A 51 -12.32 25.67 -4.56
C MET A 51 -12.35 27.19 -4.44
N ASP A 52 -12.95 27.69 -3.35
CA ASP A 52 -12.82 29.09 -2.95
C ASP A 52 -11.52 29.31 -2.13
N PRO A 53 -11.10 30.55 -1.85
CA PRO A 53 -9.85 30.82 -1.15
C PRO A 53 -9.72 30.11 0.21
N ASN A 54 -10.84 29.95 0.95
CA ASN A 54 -10.84 29.28 2.25
C ASN A 54 -10.69 27.75 2.09
N GLU A 55 -11.36 27.17 1.10
CA GLU A 55 -11.20 25.75 0.76
C GLU A 55 -9.80 25.43 0.24
N ALA A 56 -9.22 26.31 -0.59
CA ALA A 56 -7.84 26.20 -1.06
C ALA A 56 -6.85 26.24 0.11
N MET A 57 -7.08 27.08 1.12
CA MET A 57 -6.27 27.10 2.35
C MET A 57 -6.36 25.78 3.14
N HIS A 58 -7.49 25.06 3.08
CA HIS A 58 -7.58 23.74 3.70
C HIS A 58 -6.77 22.67 2.96
N VAL A 59 -6.37 22.91 1.71
CA VAL A 59 -5.52 21.98 0.94
C VAL A 59 -4.15 21.82 1.57
N ILE A 60 -3.58 22.85 2.21
CA ILE A 60 -2.28 22.75 2.90
C ILE A 60 -2.40 22.12 4.30
N GLN A 61 -3.58 22.14 4.91
CA GLN A 61 -3.78 21.55 6.24
C GLN A 61 -3.72 20.02 6.16
N PHE A 62 -2.72 19.42 6.80
CA PHE A 62 -2.55 17.96 6.82
C PHE A 62 -3.63 17.29 7.68
N GLY A 63 -4.18 16.18 7.20
CA GLY A 63 -5.18 15.40 7.94
C GLY A 63 -6.59 16.00 7.99
N LYS A 64 -6.83 17.20 7.45
CA LYS A 64 -8.16 17.80 7.38
C LYS A 64 -8.87 17.40 6.08
N SER A 65 -10.09 16.89 6.20
CA SER A 65 -10.98 16.65 5.07
C SER A 65 -12.43 16.84 5.50
N ASN A 66 -13.13 17.78 4.85
CA ASN A 66 -14.57 17.95 5.03
C ASN A 66 -15.38 16.78 4.44
N LYS A 67 -14.70 15.88 3.72
CA LYS A 67 -15.26 14.68 3.09
C LYS A 67 -15.35 13.49 4.05
N ARG A 68 -14.82 13.62 5.28
CA ARG A 68 -14.81 12.57 6.29
C ARG A 68 -16.16 12.55 7.03
N SER A 69 -17.13 11.86 6.45
CA SER A 69 -18.39 11.51 7.11
C SER A 69 -18.61 9.99 7.07
N PRO A 70 -19.34 9.40 8.04
CA PRO A 70 -19.59 7.96 8.05
C PRO A 70 -20.40 7.44 6.84
N GLU A 71 -21.12 8.34 6.16
CA GLU A 71 -21.91 8.06 4.96
C GLU A 71 -21.20 8.50 3.66
N SER A 72 -19.95 8.98 3.77
CA SER A 72 -19.25 9.53 2.63
C SER A 72 -18.93 8.45 1.61
N THR A 73 -19.51 8.57 0.42
CA THR A 73 -19.13 7.84 -0.79
C THR A 73 -17.86 8.41 -1.42
N GLN A 74 -17.29 9.48 -0.85
CA GLN A 74 -16.10 10.13 -1.39
C GLN A 74 -14.83 9.40 -0.96
N ILE A 75 -13.93 9.19 -1.93
CA ILE A 75 -12.67 8.45 -1.76
C ILE A 75 -11.65 9.22 -0.88
N GLY A 76 -11.70 10.56 -0.89
CA GLY A 76 -10.70 11.45 -0.28
C GLY A 76 -10.91 11.73 1.21
N GLN A 77 -10.74 10.75 2.10
CA GLN A 77 -11.05 10.93 3.53
C GLN A 77 -9.85 11.34 4.41
N TYR A 78 -8.60 11.06 4.01
CA TYR A 78 -7.41 11.31 4.85
C TYR A 78 -6.85 12.74 4.77
N GLY A 79 -7.27 13.56 3.80
CA GLY A 79 -6.70 14.91 3.63
C GLY A 79 -5.23 14.94 3.20
N ASN A 80 -4.65 13.83 2.74
CA ASN A 80 -3.21 13.73 2.41
C ASN A 80 -2.89 13.37 0.95
N GLY A 81 -3.92 13.08 0.13
CA GLY A 81 -3.75 12.58 -1.23
C GLY A 81 -2.93 13.53 -2.11
N LEU A 82 -3.36 14.79 -2.24
CA LEU A 82 -2.70 15.80 -3.07
C LEU A 82 -1.22 16.00 -2.70
N LYS A 83 -0.94 16.18 -1.42
CA LYS A 83 0.44 16.42 -0.94
C LYS A 83 1.36 15.21 -1.18
N SER A 84 0.91 14.02 -0.80
CA SER A 84 1.73 12.81 -0.93
C SER A 84 1.95 12.37 -2.38
N GLY A 85 0.93 12.49 -3.24
CA GLY A 85 1.03 12.14 -4.66
C GLY A 85 1.91 13.11 -5.44
N SER A 86 1.68 14.42 -5.27
CA SER A 86 2.41 15.45 -6.02
C SER A 86 3.90 15.43 -5.71
N MET A 87 4.25 15.35 -4.42
CA MET A 87 5.65 15.28 -3.95
C MET A 87 6.33 13.94 -4.26
N ARG A 88 5.56 12.90 -4.61
CA ARG A 88 6.12 11.65 -5.14
C ARG A 88 6.48 11.76 -6.62
N ILE A 89 5.68 12.46 -7.41
CA ILE A 89 5.87 12.60 -8.86
C ILE A 89 6.93 13.66 -9.18
N GLY A 90 6.81 14.84 -8.56
CA GLY A 90 7.70 15.97 -8.81
C GLY A 90 8.21 16.62 -7.54
N LYS A 91 9.17 17.53 -7.72
CA LYS A 91 9.72 18.34 -6.63
C LYS A 91 8.72 19.42 -6.20
N ASP A 92 8.03 20.00 -7.19
CA ASP A 92 7.21 21.19 -7.05
C ASP A 92 5.86 21.00 -7.74
N PHE A 93 4.81 21.64 -7.23
CA PHE A 93 3.53 21.76 -7.94
C PHE A 93 2.88 23.13 -7.72
N ILE A 94 2.07 23.53 -8.68
CA ILE A 94 1.24 24.72 -8.63
C ILE A 94 -0.19 24.34 -9.01
N LEU A 95 -1.16 24.92 -8.32
CA LEU A 95 -2.57 24.62 -8.46
C LEU A 95 -3.33 25.91 -8.77
N PHE A 96 -4.17 25.85 -9.79
CA PHE A 96 -5.10 26.89 -10.18
C PHE A 96 -6.52 26.38 -9.97
N THR A 97 -7.38 27.17 -9.36
CA THR A 97 -8.78 26.77 -9.15
C THR A 97 -9.72 27.94 -9.33
N LYS A 98 -10.92 27.66 -9.83
CA LYS A 98 -11.97 28.62 -10.13
C LYS A 98 -13.26 28.16 -9.47
N LYS A 99 -13.86 29.03 -8.64
CA LYS A 99 -15.18 28.79 -8.01
C LYS A 99 -15.90 30.11 -7.78
N GLY A 100 -17.15 30.18 -8.21
CA GLY A 100 -17.93 31.42 -8.15
C GLY A 100 -17.23 32.54 -8.94
N ASN A 101 -17.06 33.71 -8.31
CA ASN A 101 -16.34 34.85 -8.90
C ASN A 101 -14.86 34.93 -8.47
N THR A 102 -14.27 33.82 -7.98
CA THR A 102 -12.91 33.80 -7.44
C THR A 102 -11.99 32.88 -8.24
N LEU A 103 -10.76 33.36 -8.45
CA LEU A 103 -9.62 32.62 -8.97
C LEU A 103 -8.59 32.50 -7.86
N THR A 104 -8.11 31.30 -7.56
CA THR A 104 -7.10 31.09 -6.52
C THR A 104 -5.93 30.27 -7.06
N CYS A 105 -4.71 30.73 -6.78
CA CYS A 105 -3.49 29.99 -7.06
C CYS A 105 -2.90 29.51 -5.74
N LEU A 106 -2.47 28.25 -5.69
CA LEU A 106 -1.75 27.68 -4.56
C LEU A 106 -0.42 27.14 -5.07
N PHE A 107 0.68 27.56 -4.46
CA PHE A 107 2.01 27.21 -4.93
C PHE A 107 2.85 26.47 -3.87
N MET A 108 3.20 25.22 -4.12
CA MET A 108 4.01 24.42 -3.19
C MET A 108 5.30 23.96 -3.88
N SER A 109 6.40 24.67 -3.59
CA SER A 109 7.70 24.46 -4.21
C SER A 109 8.76 24.10 -3.19
N ARG A 110 9.26 22.87 -3.22
CA ARG A 110 10.43 22.48 -2.41
C ARG A 110 11.71 23.15 -2.91
N THR A 111 11.76 23.50 -4.19
CA THR A 111 12.89 24.26 -4.74
C THR A 111 13.04 25.61 -4.03
N PHE A 112 11.94 26.34 -3.83
CA PHE A 112 11.93 27.57 -3.04
C PHE A 112 12.44 27.35 -1.61
N HIS A 113 11.94 26.33 -0.92
CA HIS A 113 12.35 26.04 0.46
C HIS A 113 13.82 25.68 0.58
N GLU A 114 14.34 24.86 -0.35
CA GLU A 114 15.74 24.42 -0.33
C GLU A 114 16.70 25.58 -0.67
N GLU A 115 16.34 26.44 -1.62
CA GLU A 115 17.19 27.59 -2.01
C GLU A 115 17.22 28.68 -0.94
N GLU A 116 16.11 28.93 -0.25
CA GLU A 116 16.01 29.94 0.81
C GLU A 116 16.33 29.36 2.21
N GLY A 117 16.65 28.06 2.30
CA GLY A 117 17.04 27.41 3.56
C GLY A 117 15.92 27.35 4.61
N LEU A 118 14.68 27.16 4.18
CA LEU A 118 13.49 27.19 5.03
C LEU A 118 13.16 25.81 5.59
N ASP A 119 13.03 25.72 6.92
CA ASP A 119 12.56 24.52 7.61
C ASP A 119 11.02 24.45 7.72
N GLU A 120 10.34 25.59 7.62
CA GLU A 120 8.88 25.69 7.65
C GLU A 120 8.27 25.58 6.26
N VAL A 121 7.06 25.00 6.16
CA VAL A 121 6.36 24.88 4.87
C VAL A 121 5.54 26.15 4.59
N ILE A 122 6.12 27.07 3.84
CA ILE A 122 5.49 28.32 3.38
C ILE A 122 4.85 28.10 2.00
N VAL A 123 3.58 28.48 1.86
CA VAL A 123 2.79 28.25 0.64
C VAL A 123 2.13 29.56 0.20
N PRO A 124 2.59 30.19 -0.90
CA PRO A 124 1.89 31.33 -1.51
C PRO A 124 0.47 30.95 -1.96
N LEU A 125 -0.51 31.78 -1.59
CA LEU A 125 -1.93 31.56 -1.90
C LEU A 125 -2.66 32.85 -2.35
N PRO A 126 -2.21 33.50 -3.44
CA PRO A 126 -2.90 34.67 -3.95
C PRO A 126 -4.25 34.32 -4.60
N SER A 127 -5.18 35.26 -4.55
CA SER A 127 -6.51 35.14 -5.15
C SER A 127 -6.89 36.41 -5.92
N TRP A 128 -7.72 36.25 -6.95
CA TRP A 128 -8.18 37.32 -7.82
C TRP A 128 -9.69 37.22 -8.06
N ASP A 129 -10.30 38.36 -8.40
CA ASP A 129 -11.66 38.42 -8.91
C ASP A 129 -11.69 37.90 -10.35
N LEU A 130 -12.65 37.03 -10.67
CA LEU A 130 -12.77 36.46 -12.01
C LEU A 130 -13.09 37.51 -13.08
N SER A 131 -13.87 38.53 -12.72
CA SER A 131 -14.39 39.53 -13.66
C SER A 131 -13.42 40.70 -13.83
N THR A 132 -12.94 41.29 -12.73
CA THR A 132 -12.03 42.44 -12.78
C THR A 132 -10.56 42.03 -12.92
N LYS A 133 -10.22 40.79 -12.54
CA LYS A 133 -8.84 40.29 -12.41
C LYS A 133 -8.01 41.07 -11.38
N GLU A 134 -8.67 41.80 -10.48
CA GLU A 134 -8.01 42.48 -9.39
C GLU A 134 -7.72 41.53 -8.22
N PRO A 135 -6.64 41.76 -7.45
CA PRO A 135 -6.29 40.91 -6.33
C PRO A 135 -7.30 41.00 -5.18
N LEU A 136 -7.74 39.84 -4.70
CA LEU A 136 -8.59 39.70 -3.52
C LEU A 136 -7.72 39.51 -2.28
N THR A 137 -7.13 40.61 -1.80
CA THR A 137 -6.29 40.62 -0.59
C THR A 137 -6.65 41.78 0.33
N SER A 138 -6.59 41.54 1.65
CA SER A 138 -6.60 42.60 2.67
C SER A 138 -5.21 43.13 2.99
N ASP A 139 -4.16 42.43 2.55
CA ASP A 139 -2.75 42.72 2.80
C ASP A 139 -2.00 42.80 1.46
N PRO A 140 -1.77 44.01 0.94
CA PRO A 140 -1.09 44.21 -0.34
C PRO A 140 0.39 43.78 -0.33
N GLU A 141 1.08 43.91 0.80
CA GLU A 141 2.50 43.52 0.93
C GLU A 141 2.64 42.01 0.86
N LYS A 142 1.78 41.28 1.58
CA LYS A 142 1.71 39.82 1.49
C LYS A 142 1.45 39.36 0.06
N TYR A 143 0.48 39.96 -0.63
CA TYR A 143 0.16 39.61 -2.01
C TYR A 143 1.34 39.84 -2.97
N ALA A 144 2.07 40.95 -2.80
CA ALA A 144 3.27 41.23 -3.59
C ALA A 144 4.35 40.15 -3.38
N ILE A 145 4.61 39.76 -2.12
CA ILE A 145 5.57 38.69 -1.80
C ILE A 145 5.11 37.34 -2.39
N GLU A 146 3.84 36.98 -2.23
CA GLU A 146 3.29 35.72 -2.72
C GLU A 146 3.43 35.59 -4.25
N THR A 147 3.10 36.65 -4.98
CA THR A 147 3.20 36.67 -6.44
C THR A 147 4.64 36.71 -6.92
N GLU A 148 5.52 37.46 -6.25
CA GLU A 148 6.96 37.49 -6.54
C GLU A 148 7.60 36.11 -6.38
N LEU A 149 7.26 35.38 -5.30
CA LEU A 149 7.72 34.00 -5.09
C LEU A 149 7.26 33.07 -6.22
N ILE A 150 6.00 33.21 -6.67
CA ILE A 150 5.50 32.44 -7.80
C ILE A 150 6.27 32.79 -9.07
N PHE A 151 6.51 34.07 -9.37
CA PHE A 151 7.22 34.47 -10.58
C PHE A 151 8.70 34.05 -10.56
N LYS A 152 9.35 34.07 -9.40
CA LYS A 152 10.74 33.62 -9.23
C LYS A 152 10.86 32.11 -9.43
N TYR A 153 10.07 31.30 -8.72
CA TYR A 153 10.28 29.85 -8.60
C TYR A 153 9.36 28.96 -9.42
N SER A 154 8.22 29.47 -9.90
CA SER A 154 7.33 28.69 -10.77
C SER A 154 7.76 28.76 -12.24
N PRO A 155 7.22 27.90 -13.12
CA PRO A 155 7.43 28.00 -14.56
C PRO A 155 6.82 29.28 -15.18
N PHE A 156 5.96 29.99 -14.45
CA PHE A 156 5.24 31.17 -14.91
C PHE A 156 5.86 32.42 -14.30
N LYS A 157 6.42 33.28 -15.14
CA LYS A 157 7.32 34.39 -14.75
C LYS A 157 6.64 35.74 -14.62
N ASN A 158 5.34 35.82 -14.93
CA ASN A 158 4.55 37.04 -14.82
C ASN A 158 3.06 36.71 -14.69
N GLU A 159 2.28 37.74 -14.35
CA GLU A 159 0.83 37.62 -14.15
C GLU A 159 0.09 37.16 -15.41
N GLN A 160 0.51 37.61 -16.59
CA GLN A 160 -0.10 37.19 -17.86
C GLN A 160 -0.02 35.67 -18.05
N GLN A 161 1.18 35.09 -17.88
CA GLN A 161 1.39 33.63 -17.99
C GLN A 161 0.59 32.84 -16.95
N LEU A 162 0.40 33.42 -15.76
CA LEU A 162 -0.39 32.83 -14.69
C LEU A 162 -1.89 32.84 -15.04
N MET A 163 -2.39 33.95 -15.57
CA MET A 163 -3.76 34.10 -16.05
C MET A 163 -4.07 33.18 -17.24
N GLU A 164 -3.09 32.93 -18.12
CA GLU A 164 -3.22 31.92 -19.18
C GLU A 164 -3.51 30.52 -18.61
N GLN A 165 -3.01 30.17 -17.42
CA GLN A 165 -3.32 28.89 -16.79
C GLN A 165 -4.75 28.82 -16.27
N PHE A 166 -5.30 29.93 -15.73
CA PHE A 166 -6.72 29.99 -15.37
C PHE A 166 -7.63 29.88 -16.59
N ASN A 167 -7.22 30.44 -17.74
CA ASN A 167 -7.99 30.34 -18.99
C ASN A 167 -8.09 28.90 -19.53
N LYS A 168 -7.19 28.00 -19.14
CA LYS A 168 -7.29 26.56 -19.47
C LYS A 168 -8.50 25.90 -18.77
N ILE A 169 -9.05 26.50 -17.72
CA ILE A 169 -10.29 26.08 -17.08
C ILE A 169 -11.46 26.77 -17.80
N GLU A 170 -11.91 26.16 -18.90
CA GLU A 170 -12.96 26.72 -19.78
C GLU A 170 -14.33 26.83 -19.08
N SER A 171 -14.60 25.95 -18.12
CA SER A 171 -15.84 25.92 -17.34
C SER A 171 -15.97 27.08 -16.36
N SER A 172 -17.18 27.28 -15.81
CA SER A 172 -17.42 28.27 -14.76
C SER A 172 -16.72 27.93 -13.43
N SER A 173 -16.33 26.68 -13.24
CA SER A 173 -15.57 26.19 -12.10
C SER A 173 -14.67 25.03 -12.52
N GLY A 174 -13.59 24.78 -11.78
CA GLY A 174 -12.68 23.66 -12.03
C GLY A 174 -11.34 23.82 -11.32
N THR A 175 -10.46 22.86 -11.52
CA THR A 175 -9.10 22.88 -10.96
C THR A 175 -8.08 22.39 -11.99
N LEU A 176 -6.93 23.04 -12.03
CA LEU A 176 -5.75 22.65 -12.79
C LEU A 176 -4.58 22.48 -11.84
N VAL A 177 -4.02 21.28 -11.75
CA VAL A 177 -2.80 20.98 -10.99
C VAL A 177 -1.66 20.73 -11.95
N ILE A 178 -0.56 21.45 -11.81
CA ILE A 178 0.65 21.30 -12.62
C ILE A 178 1.79 20.86 -11.73
N ILE A 179 2.32 19.66 -11.98
CA ILE A 179 3.48 19.10 -11.31
C ILE A 179 4.67 19.23 -12.24
N TYR A 180 5.80 19.69 -11.72
CA TYR A 180 7.01 19.85 -12.50
C TYR A 180 8.25 19.53 -11.66
N ASN A 181 9.42 19.60 -12.29
CA ASN A 181 10.68 19.09 -11.73
C ASN A 181 10.54 17.62 -11.33
N LEU A 182 10.25 16.79 -12.33
CA LEU A 182 9.90 15.39 -12.16
C LEU A 182 11.08 14.57 -11.61
N LYS A 183 10.74 13.49 -10.90
CA LYS A 183 11.75 12.56 -10.44
C LYS A 183 12.38 11.81 -11.61
N LEU A 184 13.70 11.66 -11.51
CA LEU A 184 14.52 10.97 -12.50
C LEU A 184 15.01 9.64 -11.91
N MET A 185 15.15 8.65 -12.76
CA MET A 185 15.86 7.41 -12.48
C MET A 185 17.38 7.64 -12.49
N ASP A 186 18.16 6.62 -12.13
CA ASP A 186 19.63 6.68 -12.09
C ASP A 186 20.26 6.97 -13.46
N ASN A 187 19.58 6.58 -14.54
CA ASN A 187 19.96 6.90 -15.92
C ASN A 187 19.62 8.35 -16.33
N ARG A 188 19.11 9.18 -15.41
CA ARG A 188 18.69 10.57 -15.59
C ARG A 188 17.45 10.79 -16.46
N GLU A 189 16.77 9.73 -16.86
CA GLU A 189 15.47 9.82 -17.54
C GLU A 189 14.31 9.92 -16.53
N PRO A 190 13.18 10.56 -16.87
CA PRO A 190 12.00 10.59 -16.02
C PRO A 190 11.42 9.19 -15.78
N GLU A 191 10.86 8.94 -14.59
CA GLU A 191 10.21 7.66 -14.25
C GLU A 191 8.97 7.36 -15.12
N LEU A 192 8.39 8.41 -15.72
CA LEU A 192 7.22 8.37 -16.58
C LEU A 192 7.66 8.59 -18.03
N ASP A 193 7.38 7.61 -18.87
CA ASP A 193 7.63 7.61 -20.31
C ASP A 193 6.37 8.06 -21.05
N VAL A 194 6.50 9.16 -21.79
CA VAL A 194 5.42 9.77 -22.59
C VAL A 194 5.78 9.83 -24.08
N GLU A 195 6.91 9.23 -24.45
CA GLU A 195 7.44 9.27 -25.81
C GLU A 195 7.17 7.96 -26.56
N THR A 196 7.22 6.82 -25.88
CA THR A 196 6.94 5.51 -26.51
C THR A 196 5.52 5.39 -27.05
N ASP A 197 4.54 5.96 -26.33
CA ASP A 197 3.14 6.04 -26.78
C ASP A 197 2.58 7.42 -26.48
N HIS A 198 2.39 8.24 -27.52
CA HIS A 198 1.87 9.60 -27.39
C HIS A 198 0.41 9.69 -26.92
N GLN A 199 -0.30 8.55 -26.81
CA GLN A 199 -1.64 8.48 -26.24
C GLN A 199 -1.65 7.93 -24.82
N ASP A 200 -0.49 7.61 -24.23
CA ASP A 200 -0.39 7.00 -22.91
C ASP A 200 0.69 7.67 -22.06
N ILE A 201 0.76 7.23 -20.80
CA ILE A 201 1.86 7.51 -19.88
C ILE A 201 2.28 6.15 -19.32
N LEU A 202 3.48 5.72 -19.71
CA LEU A 202 4.04 4.43 -19.37
C LEU A 202 5.02 4.57 -18.20
N MET A 203 5.18 3.49 -17.43
CA MET A 203 6.33 3.36 -16.54
C MET A 203 7.58 3.11 -17.39
N ALA A 204 8.61 3.94 -17.18
CA ALA A 204 9.89 3.78 -17.87
C ALA A 204 10.62 2.51 -17.40
N GLY A 205 11.40 1.90 -18.29
CA GLY A 205 12.18 0.67 -18.03
C GLY A 205 11.79 -0.52 -18.91
N THR A 206 12.58 -1.60 -18.81
CA THR A 206 12.42 -2.78 -19.66
C THR A 206 11.15 -3.54 -19.32
N PRO A 207 10.32 -3.93 -20.31
CA PRO A 207 9.13 -4.73 -20.07
C PRO A 207 9.53 -6.08 -19.46
N VAL A 208 9.08 -6.34 -18.23
CA VAL A 208 9.24 -7.67 -17.61
C VAL A 208 8.12 -8.58 -18.12
N GLU A 209 8.48 -9.78 -18.56
CA GLU A 209 7.49 -10.77 -19.01
C GLU A 209 6.48 -11.09 -17.88
N GLY A 210 5.19 -11.12 -18.22
CA GLY A 210 4.11 -11.34 -17.25
C GLY A 210 3.69 -10.12 -16.42
N LEU A 211 4.28 -8.94 -16.67
CA LEU A 211 3.82 -7.69 -16.06
C LEU A 211 2.42 -7.35 -16.57
N LYS A 212 1.50 -7.11 -15.64
CA LYS A 212 0.10 -6.79 -15.97
C LYS A 212 0.01 -5.40 -16.63
N PRO A 213 -0.87 -5.19 -17.63
CA PRO A 213 -0.96 -3.93 -18.36
C PRO A 213 -1.12 -2.71 -17.44
N GLU A 214 -1.97 -2.82 -16.43
CA GLU A 214 -2.28 -1.77 -15.46
C GLU A 214 -1.10 -1.41 -14.55
N LYS A 215 -0.03 -2.22 -14.54
CA LYS A 215 1.22 -1.91 -13.82
C LYS A 215 2.21 -1.09 -14.63
N ARG A 216 1.99 -0.96 -15.94
CA ARG A 216 2.87 -0.24 -16.85
C ARG A 216 2.18 0.93 -17.53
N SER A 217 0.95 0.72 -18.00
CA SER A 217 0.17 1.71 -18.75
C SER A 217 -0.81 2.44 -17.84
N PHE A 218 -0.72 3.76 -17.80
CA PHE A 218 -1.68 4.57 -17.06
C PHE A 218 -3.08 4.53 -17.69
N ARG A 219 -3.16 4.47 -19.02
CA ARG A 219 -4.42 4.26 -19.75
C ARG A 219 -5.10 2.95 -19.39
N ALA A 220 -4.35 1.86 -19.24
CA ALA A 220 -4.90 0.58 -18.79
C ALA A 220 -5.37 0.66 -17.33
N TYR A 221 -4.56 1.26 -16.45
CA TYR A 221 -4.88 1.42 -15.03
C TYR A 221 -6.15 2.26 -14.81
N THR A 222 -6.23 3.43 -15.45
CA THR A 222 -7.38 4.35 -15.33
C THR A 222 -8.68 3.77 -15.89
N ALA A 223 -8.57 2.86 -16.86
CA ALA A 223 -9.75 2.20 -17.43
C ALA A 223 -10.52 1.33 -16.43
N VAL A 224 -9.85 0.80 -15.40
CA VAL A 224 -10.41 -0.09 -14.37
C VAL A 224 -10.35 0.53 -12.96
N LEU A 225 -9.99 1.81 -12.86
CA LEU A 225 -9.76 2.47 -11.58
C LEU A 225 -11.02 2.54 -10.71
N TYR A 226 -12.17 2.66 -11.37
CA TYR A 226 -13.48 2.76 -10.74
C TYR A 226 -14.36 1.60 -11.16
N ILE A 227 -15.10 1.05 -10.20
CA ILE A 227 -16.04 -0.06 -10.47
C ILE A 227 -17.24 0.41 -11.31
N ASP A 228 -17.73 1.63 -11.07
CA ASP A 228 -18.76 2.31 -11.86
C ASP A 228 -18.22 3.67 -12.37
N PRO A 229 -17.46 3.67 -13.48
CA PRO A 229 -16.88 4.90 -14.00
C PRO A 229 -17.96 5.82 -14.58
N ARG A 230 -17.96 7.07 -14.12
CA ARG A 230 -18.83 8.16 -14.59
C ARG A 230 -18.04 9.32 -15.16
N MET A 231 -17.01 9.72 -14.44
CA MET A 231 -16.03 10.70 -14.91
C MET A 231 -15.35 10.19 -16.18
N ARG A 232 -15.27 11.05 -17.18
CA ARG A 232 -14.49 10.80 -18.40
C ARG A 232 -13.04 11.10 -18.09
N ILE A 233 -12.14 10.22 -18.54
CA ILE A 233 -10.70 10.40 -18.38
C ILE A 233 -10.09 10.60 -19.76
N TYR A 234 -9.23 11.58 -19.92
CA TYR A 234 -8.46 11.88 -21.12
C TYR A 234 -6.98 11.86 -20.76
N ILE A 235 -6.18 11.16 -21.54
CA ILE A 235 -4.72 11.12 -21.40
C ILE A 235 -4.14 11.61 -22.72
N GLN A 236 -3.30 12.63 -22.67
CA GLN A 236 -2.70 13.27 -23.86
C GLN A 236 -3.77 13.71 -24.88
N GLY A 237 -4.89 14.24 -24.40
CA GLY A 237 -6.03 14.66 -25.24
C GLY A 237 -6.91 13.52 -25.78
N HIS A 238 -6.56 12.25 -25.53
CA HIS A 238 -7.29 11.09 -26.04
C HIS A 238 -8.11 10.41 -24.93
N LYS A 239 -9.39 10.16 -25.19
CA LYS A 239 -10.31 9.58 -24.20
C LYS A 239 -9.87 8.17 -23.81
N VAL A 240 -9.87 7.88 -22.52
CA VAL A 240 -9.71 6.53 -21.97
C VAL A 240 -11.04 5.81 -22.05
N ARG A 241 -11.04 4.62 -22.65
CA ARG A 241 -12.19 3.73 -22.63
C ARG A 241 -12.25 3.01 -21.29
N THR A 242 -12.90 3.67 -20.33
CA THR A 242 -13.21 3.08 -19.03
C THR A 242 -14.08 1.83 -19.21
N LYS A 243 -14.02 0.92 -18.24
CA LYS A 243 -14.70 -0.37 -18.31
C LYS A 243 -15.27 -0.73 -16.96
N ARG A 244 -16.53 -1.16 -16.96
CA ARG A 244 -17.08 -1.92 -15.85
C ARG A 244 -16.65 -3.37 -16.02
N LEU A 245 -15.72 -3.84 -15.20
CA LEU A 245 -15.13 -5.18 -15.35
C LEU A 245 -16.19 -6.29 -15.43
N SER A 246 -17.28 -6.20 -14.68
CA SER A 246 -18.40 -7.16 -14.75
C SER A 246 -19.03 -7.29 -16.13
N CYS A 247 -18.97 -6.24 -16.97
CA CYS A 247 -19.46 -6.25 -18.34
C CYS A 247 -18.51 -6.91 -19.34
N CYS A 248 -17.23 -7.06 -18.98
CA CYS A 248 -16.17 -7.48 -19.90
C CYS A 248 -15.86 -8.98 -19.79
N LEU A 249 -16.70 -9.74 -19.09
CA LEU A 249 -16.45 -11.13 -18.75
C LEU A 249 -17.54 -12.04 -19.34
N TYR A 250 -17.14 -13.26 -19.69
CA TYR A 250 -18.06 -14.32 -20.08
C TYR A 250 -18.83 -14.86 -18.87
N LYS A 251 -20.15 -14.96 -19.02
CA LYS A 251 -21.10 -15.48 -18.02
C LYS A 251 -20.83 -14.93 -16.60
N PRO A 252 -20.94 -13.60 -16.42
CA PRO A 252 -20.80 -13.00 -15.11
C PRO A 252 -21.96 -13.46 -14.21
N ARG A 253 -21.66 -13.79 -12.96
CA ARG A 253 -22.63 -14.17 -11.93
C ARG A 253 -22.36 -13.41 -10.65
N VAL A 254 -23.43 -13.06 -9.94
CA VAL A 254 -23.34 -12.38 -8.64
C VAL A 254 -23.67 -13.35 -7.51
N TYR A 255 -22.93 -13.27 -6.41
CA TYR A 255 -23.18 -14.00 -5.19
C TYR A 255 -23.26 -13.03 -4.02
N LYS A 256 -24.28 -13.18 -3.19
CA LYS A 256 -24.46 -12.37 -1.97
C LYS A 256 -23.71 -13.02 -0.83
N TYR A 257 -22.78 -12.27 -0.25
CA TYR A 257 -22.00 -12.67 0.91
C TYR A 257 -22.43 -11.86 2.12
N THR A 258 -22.90 -12.56 3.15
CA THR A 258 -23.23 -12.00 4.46
C THR A 258 -22.16 -12.41 5.47
N SER A 259 -21.73 -11.47 6.30
CA SER A 259 -20.80 -11.74 7.39
C SER A 259 -21.36 -11.24 8.71
N THR A 260 -21.40 -12.11 9.70
CA THR A 260 -21.76 -11.73 11.08
C THR A 260 -20.78 -10.71 11.65
N ARG A 261 -19.51 -10.77 11.26
CA ARG A 261 -18.48 -9.80 11.67
C ARG A 261 -18.79 -8.38 11.22
N PHE A 262 -19.31 -8.21 10.00
CA PHE A 262 -19.66 -6.89 9.48
C PHE A 262 -20.83 -6.29 10.24
N LYS A 263 -21.81 -7.13 10.61
CA LYS A 263 -22.92 -6.72 11.46
C LYS A 263 -22.42 -6.26 12.83
N THR A 264 -21.61 -7.07 13.52
CA THR A 264 -21.06 -6.73 14.85
C THR A 264 -20.22 -5.45 14.83
N ARG A 265 -19.40 -5.22 13.79
CA ARG A 265 -18.62 -3.98 13.66
C ARG A 265 -19.51 -2.76 13.43
N ALA A 266 -20.53 -2.87 12.58
CA ALA A 266 -21.50 -1.79 12.38
C ALA A 266 -22.24 -1.46 13.69
N GLU A 267 -22.61 -2.47 14.48
CA GLU A 267 -23.19 -2.29 15.82
C GLU A 267 -22.23 -1.57 16.78
N GLN A 268 -20.95 -1.95 16.81
CA GLN A 268 -19.92 -1.27 17.62
C GLN A 268 -19.74 0.20 17.21
N GLU A 269 -19.77 0.50 15.91
CA GLU A 269 -19.65 1.86 15.39
C GLU A 269 -20.88 2.73 15.71
N VAL A 270 -22.07 2.13 15.80
CA VAL A 270 -23.28 2.78 16.32
C VAL A 270 -23.15 3.04 17.82
N LYS A 271 -22.70 2.05 18.62
CA LYS A 271 -22.48 2.23 20.07
C LYS A 271 -21.48 3.34 20.37
N LYS A 272 -20.37 3.42 19.63
CA LYS A 272 -19.40 4.52 19.75
C LYS A 272 -20.01 5.88 19.42
N ALA A 273 -20.83 5.96 18.36
CA ALA A 273 -21.49 7.21 17.99
C ALA A 273 -22.54 7.63 19.01
N ASP A 274 -23.25 6.66 19.61
CA ASP A 274 -24.22 6.89 20.68
C ASP A 274 -23.54 7.49 21.91
N HIS A 275 -22.44 6.88 22.36
CA HIS A 275 -21.64 7.41 23.47
C HIS A 275 -21.11 8.83 23.19
N LEU A 276 -20.58 9.08 21.99
CA LEU A 276 -20.10 10.42 21.61
C LEU A 276 -21.22 11.46 21.54
N ALA A 277 -22.43 11.08 21.09
CA ALA A 277 -23.58 11.97 21.05
C ALA A 277 -24.06 12.31 22.47
N LYS A 278 -24.12 11.33 23.38
CA LYS A 278 -24.44 11.53 24.79
C LYS A 278 -23.45 12.47 25.48
N LEU A 279 -22.15 12.25 25.28
CA LEU A 279 -21.11 13.13 25.83
C LEU A 279 -21.19 14.56 25.28
N ALA A 280 -21.48 14.73 24.00
CA ALA A 280 -21.65 16.05 23.39
C ALA A 280 -22.92 16.76 23.92
N GLU A 281 -24.00 16.01 24.15
CA GLU A 281 -25.24 16.51 24.75
C GLU A 281 -25.05 16.99 26.18
N GLU A 282 -24.31 16.22 26.99
CA GLU A 282 -23.96 16.60 28.36
C GLU A 282 -23.13 17.89 28.40
N LYS A 283 -22.10 18.00 27.55
CA LYS A 283 -21.28 19.22 27.42
C LYS A 283 -22.08 20.43 26.96
N ALA A 284 -22.98 20.25 26.00
CA ALA A 284 -23.86 21.32 25.53
C ALA A 284 -24.79 21.80 26.66
N ARG A 285 -25.38 20.87 27.42
CA ARG A 285 -26.26 21.17 28.56
C ARG A 285 -25.51 21.89 29.69
N GLU A 286 -24.28 21.46 30.00
CA GLU A 286 -23.43 22.13 30.98
C GLU A 286 -23.07 23.56 30.55
N ALA A 287 -22.73 23.77 29.28
CA ALA A 287 -22.39 25.08 28.75
C ALA A 287 -23.59 26.04 28.74
N GLU A 288 -24.78 25.56 28.39
CA GLU A 288 -26.03 26.34 28.47
C GLU A 288 -26.42 26.65 29.92
N SER A 289 -26.22 25.71 30.85
CA SER A 289 -26.42 25.97 32.29
C SER A 289 -25.48 27.06 32.79
N LYS A 290 -24.19 27.01 32.41
CA LYS A 290 -23.21 28.06 32.74
C LYS A 290 -23.58 29.41 32.12
N GLN A 291 -24.11 29.42 30.89
CA GLN A 291 -24.62 30.63 30.26
C GLN A 291 -25.78 31.23 31.08
N MET A 292 -26.81 30.44 31.38
CA MET A 292 -27.96 30.89 32.16
C MET A 292 -27.57 31.38 33.55
N ALA A 293 -26.67 30.67 34.25
CA ALA A 293 -26.17 31.06 35.56
C ALA A 293 -25.37 32.37 35.52
N LEU A 294 -24.55 32.58 34.49
CA LEU A 294 -23.78 33.81 34.32
C LEU A 294 -24.70 34.99 33.97
N GLU A 295 -25.69 34.78 33.12
CA GLU A 295 -26.70 35.79 32.76
C GLU A 295 -27.51 36.23 33.99
N ALA A 296 -27.95 35.28 34.81
CA ALA A 296 -28.64 35.56 36.08
C ALA A 296 -27.74 36.31 37.08
N ARG A 297 -26.42 36.02 37.12
CA ARG A 297 -25.45 36.72 37.99
C ARG A 297 -25.13 38.14 37.52
N LEU A 298 -25.13 38.38 36.21
CA LEU A 298 -24.79 39.68 35.64
C LEU A 298 -25.96 40.66 35.70
N GLY A 299 -27.21 40.19 35.65
CA GLY A 299 -28.39 41.06 35.77
C GLY A 299 -28.35 42.23 34.77
N ASP A 300 -28.48 43.47 35.27
CA ASP A 300 -28.40 44.71 34.48
C ASP A 300 -26.97 45.29 34.36
N ASP A 301 -25.91 44.55 34.69
CA ASP A 301 -24.54 45.05 34.58
C ASP A 301 -24.15 45.34 33.11
N LEU A 302 -24.01 46.63 32.79
CA LEU A 302 -23.73 47.13 31.44
C LEU A 302 -22.22 47.25 31.13
N SER A 303 -21.33 46.77 32.01
CA SER A 303 -19.89 46.89 31.79
C SER A 303 -19.45 46.20 30.47
N LYS A 304 -18.48 46.82 29.77
CA LYS A 304 -17.98 46.31 28.49
C LYS A 304 -17.35 44.91 28.64
N ASP A 305 -16.69 44.67 29.76
CA ASP A 305 -16.04 43.38 30.05
C ASP A 305 -17.07 42.31 30.41
N SER A 306 -18.09 42.64 31.22
CA SER A 306 -19.20 41.75 31.56
C SER A 306 -19.96 41.28 30.31
N ARG A 307 -20.24 42.19 29.37
CA ARG A 307 -20.86 41.87 28.08
C ARG A 307 -19.97 41.00 27.19
N ALA A 308 -18.66 41.26 27.16
CA ALA A 308 -17.72 40.45 26.37
C ALA A 308 -17.62 39.01 26.90
N ILE A 309 -17.62 38.84 28.23
CA ILE A 309 -17.59 37.51 28.87
C ILE A 309 -18.91 36.77 28.62
N LEU A 310 -20.07 37.43 28.78
CA LEU A 310 -21.38 36.82 28.50
C LEU A 310 -21.47 36.34 27.04
N ARG A 311 -21.05 37.18 26.09
CA ARG A 311 -21.06 36.84 24.66
C ARG A 311 -20.14 35.66 24.35
N LYS A 312 -18.96 35.60 24.97
CA LYS A 312 -18.03 34.45 24.83
C LYS A 312 -18.65 33.14 25.34
N VAL A 313 -19.39 33.18 26.44
CA VAL A 313 -20.07 32.00 27.00
C VAL A 313 -21.28 31.61 26.15
N GLN A 314 -22.07 32.56 25.66
CA GLN A 314 -23.16 32.34 24.70
C GLN A 314 -22.65 31.70 23.39
N ASP A 315 -21.58 32.25 22.80
CA ASP A 315 -20.96 31.70 21.60
C ASP A 315 -20.43 30.28 21.83
N SER A 316 -19.81 30.04 23.00
CA SER A 316 -19.34 28.70 23.38
C SER A 316 -20.49 27.70 23.54
N ALA A 317 -21.59 28.09 24.19
CA ALA A 317 -22.78 27.24 24.35
C ALA A 317 -23.42 26.93 22.99
N MET A 318 -23.57 27.94 22.11
CA MET A 318 -24.10 27.77 20.76
C MET A 318 -23.22 26.83 19.92
N MET A 319 -21.89 26.96 20.01
CA MET A 319 -20.95 26.06 19.31
C MET A 319 -21.05 24.62 19.80
N LEU A 320 -21.15 24.39 21.11
CA LEU A 320 -21.32 23.05 21.68
C LEU A 320 -22.68 22.43 21.33
N ARG A 321 -23.75 23.25 21.28
CA ARG A 321 -25.07 22.80 20.81
C ARG A 321 -25.01 22.35 19.35
N ARG A 322 -24.36 23.13 18.47
CA ARG A 322 -24.15 22.73 17.06
C ARG A 322 -23.36 21.44 16.92
N ASP A 323 -22.31 21.23 17.74
CA ASP A 323 -21.57 19.97 17.75
C ASP A 323 -22.45 18.80 18.21
N CYS A 324 -23.23 18.97 19.28
CA CYS A 324 -24.22 17.99 19.75
C CYS A 324 -25.19 17.59 18.63
N ASP A 325 -25.81 18.55 17.93
CA ASP A 325 -26.74 18.27 16.83
C ASP A 325 -26.07 17.58 15.65
N MET A 326 -24.79 17.89 15.38
CA MET A 326 -24.00 17.18 14.38
C MET A 326 -23.74 15.73 14.80
N LYS A 327 -23.39 15.47 16.06
CA LYS A 327 -23.17 14.11 16.59
C LYS A 327 -24.45 13.28 16.60
N LYS A 328 -25.60 13.88 16.95
CA LYS A 328 -26.92 13.22 16.87
C LYS A 328 -27.27 12.82 15.44
N ARG A 329 -27.10 13.71 14.47
CA ARG A 329 -27.28 13.39 13.04
C ARG A 329 -26.37 12.24 12.58
N ILE A 330 -25.11 12.21 13.03
CA ILE A 330 -24.17 11.11 12.74
C ILE A 330 -24.66 9.78 13.34
N LEU A 331 -25.22 9.79 14.56
CA LEU A 331 -25.77 8.61 15.20
C LEU A 331 -26.98 8.06 14.41
N GLU A 332 -27.94 8.92 14.07
CA GLU A 332 -29.13 8.56 13.30
C GLU A 332 -28.78 7.96 11.93
N ALA A 333 -27.84 8.60 11.23
CA ALA A 333 -27.22 8.11 10.00
C ALA A 333 -26.67 6.67 10.15
N LYS A 334 -25.83 6.44 11.17
CA LYS A 334 -25.26 5.11 11.43
C LYS A 334 -26.32 4.07 11.84
N GLN A 335 -27.34 4.46 12.59
CA GLN A 335 -28.45 3.57 12.96
C GLN A 335 -29.30 3.18 11.75
N LYS A 336 -29.59 4.13 10.85
CA LYS A 336 -30.28 3.86 9.60
C LYS A 336 -29.46 2.92 8.73
N ALA A 337 -28.16 3.20 8.57
CA ALA A 337 -27.26 2.33 7.85
C ALA A 337 -27.23 0.93 8.46
N LEU A 338 -27.22 0.77 9.79
CA LEU A 338 -27.19 -0.54 10.44
C LEU A 338 -28.40 -1.43 10.07
N LYS A 339 -29.57 -0.84 9.80
CA LYS A 339 -30.78 -1.57 9.37
C LYS A 339 -30.67 -2.14 7.95
N GLU A 340 -29.77 -1.61 7.13
CA GLU A 340 -29.56 -2.11 5.77
C GLU A 340 -28.80 -3.45 5.78
N PRO A 341 -29.18 -4.41 4.91
CA PRO A 341 -28.48 -5.68 4.78
C PRO A 341 -26.97 -5.47 4.54
N LYS A 342 -26.15 -6.01 5.45
CA LYS A 342 -24.68 -5.96 5.36
C LYS A 342 -24.17 -7.07 4.46
N GLU A 343 -24.48 -6.94 3.18
CA GLU A 343 -24.08 -7.88 2.15
C GLU A 343 -23.02 -7.28 1.23
N LEU A 344 -22.02 -8.09 0.88
CA LEU A 344 -21.15 -7.83 -0.24
C LEU A 344 -21.65 -8.59 -1.47
N SER A 345 -21.50 -7.97 -2.64
CA SER A 345 -21.81 -8.63 -3.91
C SER A 345 -20.50 -9.08 -4.55
N PHE A 346 -20.24 -10.38 -4.55
CA PHE A 346 -19.11 -10.96 -5.29
C PHE A 346 -19.57 -11.25 -6.71
N ILE A 347 -18.90 -10.66 -7.69
CA ILE A 347 -19.20 -10.89 -9.10
C ILE A 347 -18.05 -11.67 -9.71
N PHE A 348 -18.33 -12.81 -10.33
CA PHE A 348 -17.33 -13.63 -11.00
C PHE A 348 -17.68 -13.80 -12.47
N GLY A 349 -16.68 -13.76 -13.34
CA GLY A 349 -16.81 -13.99 -14.78
C GLY A 349 -15.51 -14.49 -15.40
N VAL A 350 -15.57 -15.16 -16.55
CA VAL A 350 -14.36 -15.65 -17.22
C VAL A 350 -13.84 -14.62 -18.23
N ASN A 351 -12.56 -14.26 -18.12
CA ASN A 351 -11.88 -13.39 -19.09
C ASN A 351 -11.43 -14.22 -20.31
N ILE A 352 -12.36 -14.43 -21.24
CA ILE A 352 -12.07 -15.16 -22.49
C ILE A 352 -11.19 -14.36 -23.46
N GLY A 353 -11.07 -13.04 -23.26
CA GLY A 353 -10.21 -12.18 -24.08
C GLY A 353 -8.72 -12.34 -23.75
N GLN A 354 -8.39 -12.44 -22.46
CA GLN A 354 -7.01 -12.62 -21.96
C GLN A 354 -7.04 -13.51 -20.70
N ARG A 355 -6.87 -14.83 -20.88
CA ARG A 355 -7.05 -15.83 -19.80
C ARG A 355 -6.00 -15.78 -18.69
N ASP A 356 -4.89 -15.09 -18.90
CA ASP A 356 -3.82 -14.88 -17.92
C ASP A 356 -4.03 -13.61 -17.07
N LEU A 357 -4.99 -12.75 -17.48
CA LEU A 357 -5.45 -11.57 -16.75
C LEU A 357 -6.67 -11.93 -15.88
N ASP A 358 -6.41 -12.76 -14.89
CA ASP A 358 -7.40 -13.33 -13.97
C ASP A 358 -7.04 -13.08 -12.50
N GLY A 359 -8.00 -13.29 -11.60
CA GLY A 359 -7.87 -12.98 -10.17
C GLY A 359 -8.85 -11.92 -9.70
N MET A 360 -8.75 -11.54 -8.43
CA MET A 360 -9.72 -10.68 -7.76
C MET A 360 -9.33 -9.21 -7.88
N PHE A 361 -10.32 -8.38 -8.19
CA PHE A 361 -10.30 -6.93 -8.15
C PHE A 361 -11.15 -6.48 -6.96
N VAL A 362 -10.48 -5.89 -5.97
CA VAL A 362 -11.09 -5.45 -4.72
C VAL A 362 -11.12 -3.93 -4.72
N TYR A 363 -12.34 -3.39 -4.78
CA TYR A 363 -12.60 -1.97 -4.71
C TYR A 363 -12.99 -1.57 -3.29
N ASN A 364 -12.76 -0.31 -2.94
CA ASN A 364 -13.21 0.30 -1.70
C ASN A 364 -13.87 1.65 -2.01
N CYS A 365 -15.14 1.79 -1.64
CA CYS A 365 -15.96 2.94 -2.04
C CYS A 365 -15.78 3.26 -3.53
N SER A 366 -15.94 2.23 -4.36
CA SER A 366 -15.82 2.28 -5.81
C SER A 366 -14.42 2.56 -6.39
N ARG A 367 -13.37 2.71 -5.58
CA ARG A 367 -11.96 2.86 -6.01
C ARG A 367 -11.20 1.55 -5.92
N LEU A 368 -10.49 1.16 -6.97
CA LEU A 368 -9.67 -0.04 -7.00
C LEU A 368 -8.55 0.03 -5.94
N ILE A 369 -8.42 -0.97 -5.06
CA ILE A 369 -7.32 -1.04 -4.08
C ILE A 369 -6.35 -2.16 -4.43
N LYS A 370 -6.88 -3.34 -4.79
CA LYS A 370 -6.11 -4.53 -5.14
C LYS A 370 -6.61 -5.12 -6.46
N MET A 371 -5.69 -5.59 -7.30
CA MET A 371 -6.00 -6.17 -8.61
C MET A 371 -5.23 -7.47 -8.82
N TYR A 372 -5.79 -8.39 -9.61
CA TYR A 372 -5.20 -9.69 -9.94
C TYR A 372 -4.83 -10.56 -8.72
N GLU A 373 -5.54 -10.39 -7.60
CA GLU A 373 -5.26 -11.15 -6.38
C GLU A 373 -5.77 -12.59 -6.52
N LYS A 374 -4.88 -13.57 -6.40
CA LYS A 374 -5.24 -14.98 -6.55
C LYS A 374 -5.86 -15.50 -5.25
N THR A 375 -6.94 -16.27 -5.37
CA THR A 375 -7.58 -16.90 -4.21
C THR A 375 -8.19 -18.26 -4.57
N GLY A 376 -8.47 -19.09 -3.55
CA GLY A 376 -9.08 -20.40 -3.71
C GLY A 376 -8.31 -21.29 -4.69
N PRO A 377 -9.00 -21.98 -5.62
CA PRO A 377 -8.36 -22.92 -6.57
C PRO A 377 -7.29 -22.28 -7.48
N GLN A 378 -7.28 -20.95 -7.65
CA GLN A 378 -6.25 -20.28 -8.45
C GLN A 378 -4.85 -20.35 -7.83
N LEU A 379 -4.75 -20.64 -6.53
CA LEU A 379 -3.47 -20.79 -5.83
C LEU A 379 -2.85 -22.18 -6.00
N GLU A 380 -3.61 -23.16 -6.49
CA GLU A 380 -3.21 -24.58 -6.53
C GLU A 380 -2.39 -24.96 -7.77
N GLY A 381 -2.09 -24.00 -8.66
CA GLY A 381 -1.19 -24.21 -9.81
C GLY A 381 -1.76 -25.02 -10.97
N GLY A 382 -3.08 -25.24 -11.01
CA GLY A 382 -3.79 -25.95 -12.08
C GLY A 382 -4.62 -25.03 -13.01
N MET A 383 -5.34 -25.62 -13.96
CA MET A 383 -6.27 -24.90 -14.85
C MET A 383 -7.62 -24.56 -14.19
N ALA A 384 -7.87 -25.08 -12.98
CA ALA A 384 -9.12 -24.84 -12.25
C ALA A 384 -9.23 -23.35 -11.89
N CYS A 385 -10.36 -22.73 -12.23
CA CYS A 385 -10.60 -21.29 -12.04
C CYS A 385 -9.58 -20.36 -12.75
N GLY A 386 -8.70 -20.91 -13.60
CA GLY A 386 -7.82 -20.11 -14.44
C GLY A 386 -8.65 -19.29 -15.42
N GLY A 387 -8.31 -18.01 -15.58
CA GLY A 387 -9.07 -17.10 -16.44
C GLY A 387 -10.28 -16.46 -15.75
N VAL A 388 -10.60 -16.82 -14.50
CA VAL A 388 -11.73 -16.21 -13.78
C VAL A 388 -11.32 -14.91 -13.09
N VAL A 389 -12.07 -13.84 -13.36
CA VAL A 389 -11.97 -12.55 -12.69
C VAL A 389 -13.08 -12.44 -11.66
N GLY A 390 -12.74 -12.01 -10.45
CA GLY A 390 -13.69 -11.69 -9.40
C GLY A 390 -13.68 -10.19 -9.11
N VAL A 391 -14.84 -9.60 -8.83
CA VAL A 391 -15.00 -8.17 -8.54
C VAL A 391 -15.84 -8.01 -7.28
N VAL A 392 -15.39 -7.15 -6.37
CA VAL A 392 -16.14 -6.76 -5.17
C VAL A 392 -15.90 -5.29 -4.85
N ASP A 393 -16.95 -4.57 -4.43
CA ASP A 393 -16.82 -3.24 -3.82
C ASP A 393 -17.08 -3.36 -2.32
N VAL A 394 -16.10 -2.92 -1.53
CA VAL A 394 -16.11 -3.02 -0.08
C VAL A 394 -16.35 -1.63 0.52
N PRO A 395 -17.44 -1.39 1.25
CA PRO A 395 -17.68 -0.13 1.95
C PRO A 395 -16.58 0.18 2.97
N TYR A 396 -16.34 1.48 3.21
CA TYR A 396 -15.35 1.97 4.19
C TYR A 396 -15.57 1.41 5.61
N VAL A 397 -16.84 1.23 6.01
CA VAL A 397 -17.23 0.67 7.32
C VAL A 397 -16.66 -0.75 7.54
N ILE A 398 -16.38 -1.49 6.47
CA ILE A 398 -15.92 -2.87 6.52
C ILE A 398 -14.39 -2.94 6.47
N LEU A 399 -13.78 -2.32 5.46
CA LEU A 399 -12.33 -2.25 5.31
C LEU A 399 -11.94 -0.82 4.96
N GLU A 400 -10.95 -0.30 5.68
CA GLU A 400 -10.31 0.97 5.37
C GLU A 400 -9.01 0.71 4.60
N PRO A 401 -8.70 1.54 3.59
CA PRO A 401 -7.44 1.44 2.88
C PRO A 401 -6.25 1.86 3.77
N THR A 402 -5.04 1.47 3.40
CA THR A 402 -3.80 2.05 3.92
C THR A 402 -3.63 3.49 3.43
N HIS A 403 -2.64 4.22 3.97
CA HIS A 403 -2.40 5.63 3.60
C HIS A 403 -2.18 5.84 2.09
N ASN A 404 -1.46 4.93 1.41
CA ASN A 404 -1.28 4.96 -0.04
C ASN A 404 -2.48 4.43 -0.85
N LYS A 405 -3.51 3.91 -0.18
CA LYS A 405 -4.69 3.28 -0.80
C LYS A 405 -4.37 2.15 -1.78
N GLN A 406 -3.31 1.39 -1.51
CA GLN A 406 -2.92 0.21 -2.29
C GLN A 406 -3.00 -1.10 -1.50
N ASP A 407 -3.36 -1.01 -0.22
CA ASP A 407 -3.69 -2.16 0.62
C ASP A 407 -4.79 -1.78 1.61
N PHE A 408 -5.17 -2.72 2.46
CA PHE A 408 -6.13 -2.51 3.54
C PHE A 408 -5.43 -2.44 4.89
N ALA A 409 -5.88 -1.53 5.76
CA ALA A 409 -5.30 -1.33 7.08
C ALA A 409 -5.46 -2.58 7.98
N ASP A 410 -6.56 -3.32 7.83
CA ASP A 410 -6.80 -4.58 8.52
C ASP A 410 -6.49 -5.79 7.62
N ALA A 411 -5.23 -6.23 7.67
CA ALA A 411 -4.77 -7.38 6.89
C ALA A 411 -5.46 -8.70 7.29
N LYS A 412 -5.96 -8.83 8.52
CA LYS A 412 -6.62 -10.06 9.00
C LYS A 412 -8.00 -10.18 8.37
N GLU A 413 -8.78 -9.11 8.38
CA GLU A 413 -10.10 -9.08 7.74
C GLU A 413 -9.99 -9.13 6.22
N TYR A 414 -8.99 -8.48 5.62
CA TYR A 414 -8.74 -8.61 4.18
C TYR A 414 -8.43 -10.06 3.76
N ARG A 415 -7.59 -10.79 4.51
CA ARG A 415 -7.35 -12.23 4.25
C ARG A 415 -8.61 -13.06 4.43
N HIS A 416 -9.47 -12.73 5.39
CA HIS A 416 -10.75 -13.41 5.57
C HIS A 416 -11.71 -13.16 4.40
N LEU A 417 -11.76 -11.93 3.89
CA LEU A 417 -12.51 -11.58 2.68
C LEU A 417 -12.00 -12.38 1.48
N LEU A 418 -10.69 -12.38 1.23
CA LEU A 418 -10.10 -13.15 0.13
C LEU A 418 -10.40 -14.65 0.24
N LYS A 419 -10.29 -15.22 1.44
CA LYS A 419 -10.64 -16.63 1.68
C LYS A 419 -12.10 -16.90 1.33
N SER A 420 -13.01 -16.04 1.80
CA SER A 420 -14.45 -16.15 1.48
C SER A 420 -14.68 -16.04 -0.03
N MET A 421 -14.03 -15.09 -0.72
CA MET A 421 -14.10 -15.00 -2.18
C MET A 421 -13.59 -16.27 -2.87
N GLY A 422 -12.57 -16.95 -2.34
CA GLY A 422 -12.06 -18.21 -2.86
C GLY A 422 -13.07 -19.37 -2.76
N GLU A 423 -13.84 -19.43 -1.68
CA GLU A 423 -14.92 -20.42 -1.51
C GLU A 423 -16.04 -20.19 -2.54
N TYR A 424 -16.44 -18.93 -2.74
CA TYR A 424 -17.46 -18.56 -3.74
C TYR A 424 -16.94 -18.70 -5.18
N LEU A 425 -15.66 -18.49 -5.43
CA LEU A 425 -15.02 -18.73 -6.72
C LEU A 425 -15.10 -20.21 -7.11
N ALA A 426 -14.84 -21.12 -6.16
CA ALA A 426 -14.99 -22.55 -6.40
C ALA A 426 -16.45 -22.92 -6.73
N GLN A 427 -17.43 -22.29 -6.06
CA GLN A 427 -18.84 -22.45 -6.40
C GLN A 427 -19.15 -21.92 -7.80
N TYR A 428 -18.65 -20.74 -8.16
CA TYR A 428 -18.82 -20.18 -9.50
C TYR A 428 -18.28 -21.11 -10.59
N TRP A 429 -17.12 -21.74 -10.35
CA TRP A 429 -16.55 -22.70 -11.27
C TRP A 429 -17.44 -23.94 -11.47
N LYS A 430 -18.01 -24.47 -10.37
CA LYS A 430 -19.01 -25.55 -10.43
C LYS A 430 -20.24 -25.10 -11.22
N ASP A 431 -20.79 -23.92 -10.91
CA ASP A 431 -21.99 -23.37 -11.54
C ASP A 431 -21.82 -23.06 -13.04
N SER A 432 -20.59 -22.78 -13.47
CA SER A 432 -20.27 -22.48 -14.86
C SER A 432 -20.24 -23.71 -15.75
N ASN A 433 -20.18 -24.92 -15.17
CA ASN A 433 -20.11 -26.21 -15.87
C ASN A 433 -18.98 -26.31 -16.91
N ILE A 434 -17.89 -25.54 -16.76
CA ILE A 434 -16.75 -25.55 -17.70
C ILE A 434 -15.99 -26.88 -17.58
N ALA A 435 -15.77 -27.35 -16.35
CA ALA A 435 -15.08 -28.62 -16.11
C ALA A 435 -15.82 -29.81 -16.75
N GLN A 436 -17.15 -29.84 -16.68
CA GLN A 436 -17.97 -30.91 -17.29
C GLN A 436 -17.90 -30.93 -18.81
N LYS A 437 -17.72 -29.76 -19.45
CA LYS A 437 -17.56 -29.65 -20.91
C LYS A 437 -16.14 -29.95 -21.40
N GLY A 438 -15.19 -30.07 -20.48
CA GLY A 438 -13.76 -30.20 -20.76
C GLY A 438 -13.08 -28.84 -20.86
N ILE A 439 -12.17 -28.56 -19.92
CA ILE A 439 -11.49 -27.25 -19.79
C ILE A 439 -10.68 -26.89 -21.04
N VAL A 440 -9.97 -27.85 -21.62
CA VAL A 440 -9.16 -27.64 -22.84
C VAL A 440 -10.05 -27.29 -24.02
N LYS A 441 -11.11 -28.08 -24.25
CA LYS A 441 -12.09 -27.86 -25.33
C LYS A 441 -12.76 -26.49 -25.22
N PHE A 442 -13.07 -26.05 -23.99
CA PHE A 442 -13.62 -24.72 -23.74
C PHE A 442 -12.67 -23.61 -24.21
N TRP A 443 -11.38 -23.69 -23.89
CA TRP A 443 -10.40 -22.69 -24.31
C TRP A 443 -10.08 -22.74 -25.81
N ASP A 444 -10.07 -23.94 -26.40
CA ASP A 444 -9.91 -24.15 -27.85
C ASP A 444 -11.04 -23.47 -28.64
N GLU A 445 -12.28 -23.53 -28.14
CA GLU A 445 -13.46 -22.88 -28.74
C GLU A 445 -13.28 -21.35 -28.86
N PHE A 446 -12.54 -20.74 -27.94
CA PHE A 446 -12.23 -19.31 -27.94
C PHE A 446 -10.89 -18.96 -28.61
N GLY A 447 -10.20 -19.95 -29.20
CA GLY A 447 -9.01 -19.75 -30.01
C GLY A 447 -7.69 -19.84 -29.25
N TYR A 448 -7.67 -20.38 -28.03
CA TYR A 448 -6.40 -20.59 -27.30
C TYR A 448 -5.71 -21.88 -27.73
N LEU A 449 -5.13 -21.86 -28.93
CA LEU A 449 -4.52 -23.02 -29.56
C LEU A 449 -3.10 -23.33 -29.04
N SER A 450 -2.49 -22.39 -28.31
CA SER A 450 -1.15 -22.54 -27.76
C SER A 450 -1.18 -23.29 -26.42
N ALA A 451 -0.17 -24.14 -26.21
CA ALA A 451 0.08 -24.81 -24.94
C ALA A 451 0.49 -23.83 -23.82
N SER A 452 1.02 -22.65 -24.18
CA SER A 452 1.37 -21.61 -23.20
C SER A 452 0.11 -20.93 -22.66
N TRP A 453 -0.07 -20.91 -21.34
CA TRP A 453 -1.21 -20.27 -20.70
C TRP A 453 -1.26 -18.76 -20.95
N SER A 454 -0.10 -18.09 -21.00
CA SER A 454 0.04 -16.64 -21.22
C SER A 454 -0.09 -16.22 -22.68
N ALA A 455 -0.15 -17.16 -23.63
CA ALA A 455 -0.33 -16.81 -25.04
C ALA A 455 -1.73 -16.23 -25.29
N LEU A 456 -1.77 -15.19 -26.12
CA LEU A 456 -3.01 -14.58 -26.59
C LEU A 456 -3.84 -15.58 -27.42
N PRO A 457 -5.18 -15.45 -27.43
CA PRO A 457 -6.01 -16.28 -28.28
C PRO A 457 -5.85 -15.88 -29.76
N SER A 458 -6.15 -16.82 -30.65
CA SER A 458 -6.13 -16.63 -32.09
C SER A 458 -6.94 -15.40 -32.53
N SER A 459 -6.35 -14.65 -33.47
CA SER A 459 -6.92 -13.47 -34.10
C SER A 459 -7.75 -13.81 -35.34
N GLU A 460 -7.94 -15.09 -35.69
CA GLU A 460 -8.78 -15.47 -36.83
C GLU A 460 -10.23 -14.99 -36.64
N PRO A 461 -10.91 -14.54 -37.71
CA PRO A 461 -12.25 -13.96 -37.63
C PRO A 461 -13.27 -14.84 -36.90
N ARG A 462 -13.21 -16.17 -37.06
CA ARG A 462 -14.11 -17.11 -36.40
C ARG A 462 -14.02 -17.04 -34.87
N TYR A 463 -12.82 -16.97 -34.31
CA TYR A 463 -12.60 -16.93 -32.86
C TYR A 463 -12.90 -15.55 -32.28
N LYS A 464 -12.54 -14.47 -33.02
CA LYS A 464 -12.93 -13.11 -32.64
C LYS A 464 -14.45 -12.95 -32.55
N ARG A 465 -15.17 -13.41 -33.58
CA ARG A 465 -16.65 -13.43 -33.61
C ARG A 465 -17.22 -14.23 -32.44
N ARG A 466 -16.68 -15.43 -32.19
CA ARG A 466 -17.12 -16.28 -31.08
C ARG A 466 -16.99 -15.58 -29.73
N ARG A 467 -15.86 -14.92 -29.45
CA ARG A 467 -15.66 -14.15 -28.22
C ARG A 467 -16.60 -12.94 -28.14
N ALA A 468 -16.77 -12.20 -29.24
CA ALA A 468 -17.60 -11.00 -29.29
C ALA A 468 -19.11 -11.29 -29.14
N MET A 469 -19.59 -12.48 -29.55
CA MET A 469 -20.98 -12.91 -29.34
C MET A 469 -21.31 -13.15 -27.86
N GLU A 470 -20.31 -13.47 -27.06
CA GLU A 470 -20.47 -13.87 -25.65
C GLU A 470 -20.32 -12.71 -24.67
N ILE A 471 -19.71 -11.60 -25.09
CA ILE A 471 -19.48 -10.40 -24.27
C ILE A 471 -20.11 -9.20 -24.98
N PRO A 472 -21.27 -8.71 -24.51
CA PRO A 472 -21.89 -7.51 -25.06
C PRO A 472 -20.97 -6.29 -24.96
N LEU A 473 -20.92 -5.49 -26.03
CA LEU A 473 -20.16 -4.26 -26.01
C LEU A 473 -20.94 -3.19 -25.25
N THR A 474 -20.36 -2.68 -24.18
CA THR A 474 -20.88 -1.51 -23.46
C THR A 474 -20.02 -0.28 -23.75
N ILE A 475 -20.67 0.87 -23.89
CA ILE A 475 -20.04 2.15 -24.21
C ILE A 475 -20.71 3.28 -23.43
N GLN A 476 -19.94 4.29 -23.04
CA GLN A 476 -20.44 5.44 -22.30
C GLN A 476 -20.76 6.60 -23.25
N CYS A 477 -21.95 7.18 -23.12
CA CYS A 477 -22.33 8.40 -23.83
C CYS A 477 -21.52 9.61 -23.36
N ASP A 478 -20.92 10.34 -24.28
CA ASP A 478 -20.08 11.50 -23.97
C ASP A 478 -20.87 12.71 -23.44
N LYS A 479 -22.16 12.80 -23.76
CA LYS A 479 -23.05 13.91 -23.34
C LYS A 479 -23.70 13.68 -21.98
N CYS A 480 -24.34 12.53 -21.77
CA CYS A 480 -25.11 12.26 -20.55
C CYS A 480 -24.43 11.31 -19.57
N LEU A 481 -23.23 10.80 -19.91
CA LEU A 481 -22.43 9.88 -19.08
C LEU A 481 -23.10 8.55 -18.75
N LYS A 482 -24.26 8.26 -19.33
CA LYS A 482 -24.98 6.99 -19.19
C LYS A 482 -24.28 5.89 -19.99
N TRP A 483 -24.28 4.69 -19.43
CA TRP A 483 -23.78 3.50 -20.12
C TRP A 483 -24.87 2.88 -21.00
N ARG A 484 -24.51 2.55 -22.23
CA ARG A 484 -25.37 1.86 -23.20
C ARG A 484 -24.74 0.53 -23.60
N THR A 485 -25.60 -0.44 -23.87
CA THR A 485 -25.20 -1.73 -24.44
C THR A 485 -25.51 -1.69 -25.93
N LEU A 486 -24.55 -2.04 -26.77
CA LEU A 486 -24.73 -2.10 -28.21
C LEU A 486 -25.15 -3.53 -28.61
N PRO A 487 -26.18 -3.68 -29.47
CA PRO A 487 -26.56 -4.99 -29.97
C PRO A 487 -25.43 -5.57 -30.82
N PHE A 488 -25.26 -6.90 -30.76
CA PHE A 488 -24.26 -7.58 -31.57
C PHE A 488 -24.59 -7.42 -33.06
N GLN A 489 -23.59 -6.96 -33.83
CA GLN A 489 -23.64 -6.90 -35.29
C GLN A 489 -22.36 -7.52 -35.84
N MET A 490 -22.44 -8.23 -36.98
CA MET A 490 -21.26 -8.87 -37.57
C MET A 490 -20.17 -7.84 -37.92
N ASP A 491 -20.56 -6.67 -38.41
CA ASP A 491 -19.67 -5.57 -38.76
C ASP A 491 -19.14 -4.80 -37.54
N ALA A 492 -19.64 -5.09 -36.34
CA ALA A 492 -19.15 -4.51 -35.10
C ALA A 492 -17.90 -5.23 -34.55
N VAL A 493 -17.57 -6.41 -35.07
CA VAL A 493 -16.35 -7.14 -34.67
C VAL A 493 -15.14 -6.36 -35.18
N ASP A 494 -14.21 -6.02 -34.27
CA ASP A 494 -13.06 -5.13 -34.49
C ASP A 494 -13.41 -3.65 -34.81
N LYS A 495 -14.69 -3.27 -34.80
CA LYS A 495 -15.10 -1.87 -35.04
C LYS A 495 -14.61 -0.97 -33.91
N ARG A 496 -13.80 0.03 -34.26
CA ARG A 496 -13.45 1.12 -33.33
C ARG A 496 -14.53 2.20 -33.40
N TYR A 497 -15.33 2.28 -32.36
CA TYR A 497 -16.24 3.40 -32.14
C TYR A 497 -15.45 4.69 -31.86
N PRO A 498 -15.94 5.87 -32.25
CA PRO A 498 -15.27 7.12 -31.94
C PRO A 498 -15.33 7.43 -30.44
N ASP A 499 -14.37 8.19 -29.95
CA ASP A 499 -14.30 8.56 -28.53
C ASP A 499 -15.44 9.51 -28.11
N SER A 500 -15.91 10.34 -29.05
CA SER A 500 -17.06 11.24 -28.92
C SER A 500 -18.42 10.55 -29.10
N TRP A 501 -18.51 9.25 -28.84
CA TRP A 501 -19.76 8.49 -29.03
C TRP A 501 -20.88 9.04 -28.13
N VAL A 502 -22.07 9.20 -28.70
CA VAL A 502 -23.28 9.70 -28.01
C VAL A 502 -24.45 8.76 -28.21
N CYS A 503 -25.47 8.84 -27.34
CA CYS A 503 -26.66 7.97 -27.40
C CYS A 503 -27.28 7.91 -28.81
N LEU A 504 -27.35 9.02 -29.55
CA LEU A 504 -27.93 9.07 -30.91
C LEU A 504 -27.26 8.12 -31.90
N MET A 505 -26.03 7.70 -31.62
CA MET A 505 -25.28 6.75 -32.44
C MET A 505 -25.60 5.29 -32.09
N ASN A 506 -26.51 5.03 -31.14
CA ASN A 506 -26.93 3.70 -30.77
C ASN A 506 -27.93 3.16 -31.81
N PRO A 507 -27.68 2.00 -32.42
CA PRO A 507 -28.65 1.38 -33.33
C PRO A 507 -29.91 0.86 -32.61
N ASP A 508 -29.90 0.73 -31.28
CA ASP A 508 -31.10 0.39 -30.50
C ASP A 508 -31.95 1.64 -30.22
N SER A 509 -33.13 1.71 -30.84
CA SER A 509 -34.10 2.81 -30.72
C SER A 509 -34.68 3.00 -29.31
N SER A 510 -34.49 2.04 -28.40
CA SER A 510 -34.86 2.20 -26.99
C SER A 510 -33.78 2.93 -26.17
N GLN A 511 -32.57 3.06 -26.70
CA GLN A 511 -31.37 3.55 -26.02
C GLN A 511 -30.63 4.64 -26.83
N ASP A 512 -31.24 5.13 -27.91
CA ASP A 512 -30.69 6.11 -28.86
C ASP A 512 -30.81 7.58 -28.40
N ARG A 513 -31.28 7.80 -27.18
CA ARG A 513 -31.53 9.13 -26.63
C ARG A 513 -30.98 9.29 -25.21
N CYS A 514 -30.61 10.52 -24.85
CA CYS A 514 -29.94 10.81 -23.58
C CYS A 514 -30.88 10.75 -22.37
N ASP A 515 -32.15 11.05 -22.56
CA ASP A 515 -33.23 10.98 -21.57
C ASP A 515 -33.58 9.53 -21.19
N ALA A 516 -33.49 8.57 -22.13
CA ALA A 516 -33.74 7.15 -21.86
C ALA A 516 -32.98 6.67 -20.61
N SER A 517 -33.67 5.89 -19.78
CA SER A 517 -33.11 5.37 -18.53
C SER A 517 -31.91 4.46 -18.80
N GLU A 518 -30.92 4.50 -17.91
CA GLU A 518 -29.78 3.59 -18.01
C GLU A 518 -30.20 2.17 -17.61
N GLN A 519 -29.92 1.20 -18.48
CA GLN A 519 -30.19 -0.20 -18.20
C GLN A 519 -29.24 -0.71 -17.12
N LYS A 520 -29.80 -1.18 -16.00
CA LYS A 520 -29.03 -1.89 -14.97
C LYS A 520 -28.68 -3.28 -15.48
N GLN A 521 -27.46 -3.72 -15.19
CA GLN A 521 -27.05 -5.08 -15.50
C GLN A 521 -27.74 -6.07 -14.56
N ASN A 522 -28.58 -6.93 -15.12
CA ASN A 522 -29.19 -8.03 -14.38
C ASN A 522 -28.28 -9.25 -14.45
N LEU A 523 -27.35 -9.36 -13.49
CA LEU A 523 -26.46 -10.51 -13.36
C LEU A 523 -27.21 -11.68 -12.71
N PRO A 524 -27.13 -12.91 -13.28
CA PRO A 524 -27.71 -14.09 -12.64
C PRO A 524 -27.14 -14.29 -11.23
N CYS A 525 -28.02 -14.45 -10.25
CA CYS A 525 -27.64 -14.68 -8.87
C CYS A 525 -27.31 -16.17 -8.65
N GLY A 526 -26.09 -16.44 -8.20
CA GLY A 526 -25.66 -17.76 -7.75
C GLY A 526 -25.81 -17.90 -6.23
N VAL A 527 -25.92 -19.13 -5.76
CA VAL A 527 -26.03 -19.45 -4.33
C VAL A 527 -24.86 -20.35 -3.94
N LEU A 528 -24.17 -19.99 -2.86
CA LEU A 528 -23.16 -20.87 -2.28
C LEU A 528 -23.85 -22.11 -1.72
N LYS A 529 -23.68 -23.25 -2.39
CA LYS A 529 -24.12 -24.54 -1.86
C LYS A 529 -23.06 -24.99 -0.87
N LYS A 530 -23.34 -24.81 0.43
CA LYS A 530 -22.56 -25.49 1.45
C LYS A 530 -22.86 -26.97 1.31
N ASP A 531 -21.95 -27.72 0.69
CA ASP A 531 -22.01 -29.17 0.70
C ASP A 531 -22.15 -29.58 2.19
N LYS A 532 -23.20 -30.35 2.52
CA LYS A 532 -23.30 -30.96 3.85
C LYS A 532 -22.08 -31.84 3.99
N GLN A 533 -21.06 -31.33 4.66
CA GLN A 533 -19.80 -32.00 4.89
C GLN A 533 -20.14 -33.40 5.42
N THR A 534 -19.91 -34.42 4.59
CA THR A 534 -20.26 -35.79 4.89
C THR A 534 -19.55 -36.19 6.18
N ALA A 535 -20.13 -37.09 6.98
CA ALA A 535 -19.49 -37.50 8.23
C ALA A 535 -18.04 -37.97 8.00
N ASP A 536 -17.76 -38.53 6.82
CA ASP A 536 -16.42 -38.93 6.37
C ASP A 536 -15.50 -37.76 6.00
N ASP A 537 -16.00 -36.66 5.44
CA ASP A 537 -15.20 -35.46 5.17
C ASP A 537 -14.87 -34.72 6.46
N LYS A 538 -15.83 -34.66 7.40
CA LYS A 538 -15.57 -34.17 8.75
C LYS A 538 -14.56 -35.04 9.47
N ARG A 539 -14.63 -36.37 9.31
CA ARG A 539 -13.64 -37.31 9.85
C ARG A 539 -12.28 -37.15 9.20
N LYS A 540 -12.19 -36.91 7.89
CA LYS A 540 -10.92 -36.63 7.19
C LYS A 540 -10.32 -35.29 7.60
N GLU A 541 -11.10 -34.22 7.66
CA GLU A 541 -10.62 -32.91 8.10
C GLU A 541 -10.22 -32.93 9.58
N LEU A 542 -11.00 -33.63 10.41
CA LEU A 542 -10.66 -33.85 11.82
C LEU A 542 -9.42 -34.74 11.94
N ALA A 543 -9.26 -35.78 11.13
CA ALA A 543 -8.08 -36.63 11.10
C ALA A 543 -6.83 -35.87 10.63
N GLU A 544 -6.94 -34.98 9.63
CA GLU A 544 -5.84 -34.12 9.20
C GLU A 544 -5.49 -33.08 10.26
N LYS A 545 -6.47 -32.46 10.92
CA LYS A 545 -6.23 -31.55 12.05
C LYS A 545 -5.64 -32.28 13.26
N ILE A 546 -6.11 -33.50 13.55
CA ILE A 546 -5.55 -34.37 14.59
C ILE A 546 -4.12 -34.74 14.21
N LYS A 547 -3.84 -35.11 12.97
CA LYS A 547 -2.48 -35.44 12.50
C LYS A 547 -1.56 -34.22 12.53
N GLN A 548 -2.06 -33.03 12.21
CA GLN A 548 -1.32 -31.78 12.27
C GLN A 548 -1.07 -31.35 13.73
N GLN A 549 -2.03 -31.57 14.63
CA GLN A 549 -1.87 -31.33 16.06
C GLN A 549 -0.99 -32.40 16.74
N GLN A 550 -1.11 -33.67 16.36
CA GLN A 550 -0.23 -34.77 16.79
C GLN A 550 1.19 -34.53 16.30
N GLY A 551 1.40 -34.05 15.07
CA GLY A 551 2.73 -33.64 14.61
C GLY A 551 3.30 -32.47 15.43
N LYS A 552 2.46 -31.54 15.89
CA LYS A 552 2.86 -30.48 16.83
C LYS A 552 3.09 -31.01 18.25
N LEU A 553 2.29 -31.99 18.70
CA LEU A 553 2.38 -32.60 20.03
C LEU A 553 3.58 -33.54 20.15
N GLU A 554 3.90 -34.32 19.11
CA GLU A 554 5.10 -35.15 18.99
C GLU A 554 6.37 -34.29 18.90
N ALA A 555 6.28 -33.12 18.25
CA ALA A 555 7.35 -32.13 18.29
C ALA A 555 7.56 -31.54 19.70
N LEU A 556 6.51 -31.47 20.51
CA LEU A 556 6.54 -31.02 21.92
C LEU A 556 6.90 -32.15 22.92
N GLN A 557 6.57 -33.41 22.65
CA GLN A 557 6.89 -34.56 23.52
C GLN A 557 8.33 -35.07 23.33
N LYS A 558 8.98 -34.75 22.20
CA LYS A 558 10.42 -35.02 22.01
C LYS A 558 11.34 -34.11 22.84
N THR A 559 10.78 -33.18 23.61
CA THR A 559 11.46 -32.50 24.73
C THR A 559 11.14 -33.18 26.06
N SER A 560 11.97 -34.19 26.39
CA SER A 560 12.19 -34.88 27.67
C SER A 560 11.01 -35.25 28.58
N THR A 561 10.71 -36.55 28.67
CA THR A 561 10.15 -37.22 29.85
C THR A 561 11.27 -37.95 30.60
N VAL A 562 11.48 -37.59 31.87
CA VAL A 562 12.25 -38.39 32.85
C VAL A 562 11.28 -39.43 33.41
N GLN A 563 11.68 -40.71 33.40
CA GLN A 563 10.94 -41.80 34.05
C GLN A 563 11.83 -42.55 35.04
N SER A 564 11.30 -42.70 36.26
CA SER A 564 11.66 -43.63 37.34
C SER A 564 12.52 -43.11 38.52
N ALA A 565 12.20 -43.69 39.68
CA ALA A 565 12.46 -43.23 41.03
C ALA A 565 13.73 -43.83 41.67
N ALA A 566 14.78 -44.08 40.90
CA ALA A 566 16.00 -44.75 41.39
C ALA A 566 17.18 -43.81 41.71
N ASP A 567 17.14 -42.53 41.33
CA ASP A 567 18.27 -41.61 41.50
C ASP A 567 18.21 -40.72 42.76
N VAL A 568 17.37 -41.06 43.74
CA VAL A 568 17.17 -40.31 45.00
C VAL A 568 18.39 -40.38 45.96
N LYS A 569 19.55 -40.93 45.56
CA LYS A 569 20.68 -41.19 46.49
C LYS A 569 22.06 -40.67 46.11
N LYS A 570 22.16 -39.55 45.38
CA LYS A 570 23.42 -38.78 45.31
C LYS A 570 23.20 -37.30 45.53
N LEU A 571 23.09 -36.94 46.81
CA LEU A 571 23.45 -35.62 47.31
C LEU A 571 24.83 -35.73 47.98
N PRO A 572 25.71 -34.75 47.82
CA PRO A 572 26.49 -34.24 48.93
C PRO A 572 25.81 -32.96 49.42
N LEU A 573 25.35 -33.03 50.66
CA LEU A 573 25.16 -31.88 51.53
C LEU A 573 26.53 -31.28 51.80
N ASP A 574 26.66 -29.96 51.71
CA ASP A 574 27.27 -29.25 52.83
C ASP A 574 26.67 -27.86 53.03
N VAL A 575 26.42 -27.57 54.29
CA VAL A 575 25.69 -26.42 54.82
C VAL A 575 26.70 -25.48 55.45
N SER A 576 26.67 -24.19 55.11
CA SER A 576 27.03 -23.16 56.08
C SER A 576 26.33 -21.83 55.79
N MET A 577 25.87 -21.20 56.85
CA MET A 577 24.92 -20.09 56.91
C MET A 577 25.66 -18.73 56.90
N LYS A 578 25.08 -17.75 56.16
CA LYS A 578 24.98 -16.26 56.32
C LYS A 578 25.94 -15.48 57.26
N PRO A 579 26.20 -14.14 57.10
CA PRO A 579 25.38 -13.13 56.38
C PRO A 579 26.12 -11.98 55.62
N THR A 580 25.31 -11.14 54.96
CA THR A 580 25.42 -9.66 54.75
C THR A 580 26.30 -9.03 53.65
N GLU A 581 25.61 -8.10 52.95
CA GLU A 581 26.04 -6.87 52.27
C GLU A 581 26.72 -6.87 50.89
N SER A 582 25.92 -6.40 49.92
CA SER A 582 26.24 -5.44 48.86
C SER A 582 27.14 -5.84 47.67
N SER A 583 26.65 -5.42 46.49
CA SER A 583 27.37 -5.16 45.24
C SER A 583 27.73 -6.33 44.31
N SER A 584 27.46 -6.05 43.03
CA SER A 584 28.10 -6.53 41.80
C SER A 584 27.52 -7.75 41.06
N GLN A 585 27.40 -7.52 39.75
CA GLN A 585 26.74 -8.32 38.71
C GLN A 585 27.56 -9.58 38.34
N VAL A 586 26.88 -10.70 38.08
CA VAL A 586 27.33 -11.72 37.11
C VAL A 586 26.14 -12.25 36.30
N LYS A 587 26.18 -12.03 34.99
CA LYS A 587 25.23 -12.55 33.97
C LYS A 587 25.69 -13.90 33.45
N ARG A 588 24.75 -14.83 33.21
CA ARG A 588 24.61 -15.77 32.05
C ARG A 588 23.44 -16.76 32.29
N PRO A 589 22.84 -17.44 31.28
CA PRO A 589 23.17 -17.53 29.86
C PRO A 589 21.93 -17.50 28.93
N HIS A 590 21.42 -16.32 28.53
CA HIS A 590 20.39 -16.25 27.47
C HIS A 590 20.87 -15.61 26.16
N THR A 591 22.15 -15.21 26.07
CA THR A 591 22.67 -14.41 24.94
C THR A 591 23.33 -15.25 23.83
N VAL A 592 23.38 -16.58 23.92
CA VAL A 592 24.13 -17.41 22.94
C VAL A 592 23.27 -18.05 21.83
N LEU A 593 21.94 -18.01 21.92
CA LEU A 593 21.07 -18.72 20.96
C LEU A 593 20.56 -17.90 19.75
N LEU A 594 20.86 -16.60 19.67
CA LEU A 594 20.44 -15.74 18.55
C LEU A 594 21.54 -15.50 17.47
N GLY A 595 22.80 -15.84 17.76
CA GLY A 595 23.95 -15.48 16.90
C GLY A 595 24.14 -16.35 15.64
N ASP A 596 23.48 -17.50 15.56
CA ASP A 596 23.68 -18.44 14.45
C ASP A 596 22.72 -18.21 13.26
N LYS A 597 21.63 -17.46 13.46
CA LYS A 597 20.69 -17.12 12.38
C LYS A 597 21.35 -16.11 11.44
N GLY A 598 21.45 -16.48 10.17
CA GLY A 598 22.05 -15.65 9.12
C GLY A 598 23.46 -16.07 8.71
N LEU A 599 24.07 -17.07 9.35
CA LEU A 599 25.36 -17.62 8.95
C LEU A 599 25.29 -18.26 7.56
N LEU A 600 26.32 -18.03 6.74
CA LEU A 600 26.55 -18.71 5.48
C LEU A 600 27.28 -20.02 5.73
N VAL A 601 26.70 -21.10 5.22
CA VAL A 601 27.19 -22.47 5.43
C VAL A 601 27.13 -23.24 4.12
N GLU A 602 28.00 -24.22 3.99
CA GLU A 602 27.88 -25.24 2.96
C GLU A 602 27.41 -26.55 3.59
N VAL A 603 26.45 -27.19 2.94
CA VAL A 603 25.89 -28.47 3.38
C VAL A 603 26.04 -29.49 2.26
N ARG A 604 26.51 -30.69 2.60
CA ARG A 604 26.65 -31.77 1.63
C ARG A 604 25.30 -32.45 1.37
N VAL A 605 24.85 -32.45 0.12
CA VAL A 605 23.63 -33.12 -0.35
C VAL A 605 24.00 -34.04 -1.50
N SER A 606 23.70 -35.34 -1.38
CA SER A 606 23.99 -36.34 -2.42
C SER A 606 25.46 -36.38 -2.89
N LYS A 607 26.40 -36.19 -1.96
CA LYS A 607 27.87 -36.13 -2.17
C LYS A 607 28.42 -34.84 -2.79
N GLU A 608 27.59 -33.84 -3.04
CA GLU A 608 28.01 -32.50 -3.51
C GLU A 608 27.72 -31.42 -2.45
N TRP A 609 28.52 -30.35 -2.44
CA TRP A 609 28.37 -29.25 -1.48
C TRP A 609 27.50 -28.14 -2.04
N TYR A 610 26.53 -27.69 -1.25
CA TYR A 610 25.61 -26.62 -1.63
C TYR A 610 25.66 -25.49 -0.61
N THR A 611 25.80 -24.25 -1.10
CA THR A 611 25.80 -23.04 -0.27
C THR A 611 24.39 -22.66 0.15
N GLY A 612 24.23 -22.25 1.39
CA GLY A 612 22.97 -21.74 1.89
C GLY A 612 23.10 -20.96 3.19
N LYS A 613 21.98 -20.36 3.60
CA LYS A 613 21.90 -19.48 4.77
C LYS A 613 21.07 -20.10 5.88
N VAL A 614 21.56 -20.03 7.11
CA VAL A 614 20.82 -20.51 8.30
C VAL A 614 19.65 -19.56 8.58
N ILE A 615 18.42 -20.02 8.31
CA ILE A 615 17.18 -19.24 8.52
C ILE A 615 16.52 -19.53 9.87
N ALA A 616 16.84 -20.66 10.50
CA ALA A 616 16.37 -21.01 11.84
C ALA A 616 17.41 -21.84 12.60
N VAL A 617 17.43 -21.66 13.93
CA VAL A 617 18.34 -22.35 14.84
C VAL A 617 17.50 -22.92 15.96
N GLU A 618 17.66 -24.20 16.25
CA GLU A 618 16.98 -24.92 17.33
C GLU A 618 18.04 -25.61 18.19
N ALA A 619 18.01 -25.43 19.50
CA ALA A 619 18.98 -26.01 20.42
C ALA A 619 18.27 -26.88 21.47
N ASN A 620 18.67 -28.14 21.57
CA ASN A 620 18.34 -29.04 22.67
C ASN A 620 19.55 -29.19 23.59
N LYS A 621 19.37 -29.74 24.81
CA LYS A 621 20.40 -29.80 25.86
C LYS A 621 21.77 -30.38 25.44
N GLU A 622 21.82 -31.15 24.35
CA GLU A 622 23.05 -31.80 23.84
C GLU A 622 23.36 -31.54 22.35
N SER A 623 22.52 -30.82 21.60
CA SER A 623 22.80 -30.54 20.17
C SER A 623 22.09 -29.31 19.61
N ILE A 624 22.71 -28.66 18.62
CA ILE A 624 22.17 -27.49 17.92
C ILE A 624 21.88 -27.87 16.46
N ARG A 625 20.67 -27.58 15.97
CA ARG A 625 20.25 -27.79 14.58
C ARG A 625 20.04 -26.46 13.85
N TRP A 626 20.47 -26.42 12.61
CA TRP A 626 20.32 -25.29 11.69
C TRP A 626 19.39 -25.64 10.55
N LYS A 627 18.44 -24.76 10.23
CA LYS A 627 17.65 -24.82 9.00
C LYS A 627 18.34 -23.98 7.95
N VAL A 628 18.90 -24.62 6.93
CA VAL A 628 19.66 -23.97 5.86
C VAL A 628 18.77 -23.86 4.62
N LYS A 629 18.59 -22.64 4.12
CA LYS A 629 17.95 -22.38 2.84
C LYS A 629 19.05 -22.24 1.78
N PHE A 630 18.97 -23.05 0.73
CA PHE A 630 19.99 -23.07 -0.31
C PHE A 630 19.76 -21.96 -1.35
N ASP A 631 20.86 -21.41 -1.86
CA ASP A 631 20.81 -20.30 -2.83
C ASP A 631 20.55 -20.81 -4.26
N TYR A 632 21.03 -22.02 -4.60
CA TYR A 632 20.79 -22.66 -5.89
C TYR A 632 20.77 -24.20 -5.75
N VAL A 633 19.69 -24.85 -6.19
CA VAL A 633 19.56 -26.33 -6.15
C VAL A 633 18.81 -26.82 -7.40
N PRO A 634 19.19 -27.96 -8.01
CA PRO A 634 18.43 -28.57 -9.11
C PRO A 634 16.98 -28.91 -8.71
N ARG A 635 16.06 -28.91 -9.70
CA ARG A 635 14.59 -28.93 -9.50
C ARG A 635 14.01 -30.10 -8.67
N SER A 636 14.78 -31.15 -8.40
CA SER A 636 14.34 -32.34 -7.67
C SER A 636 14.70 -32.36 -6.17
N THR A 637 15.34 -31.32 -5.64
CA THR A 637 15.82 -31.30 -4.24
C THR A 637 15.13 -30.19 -3.42
N PRO A 638 14.74 -30.43 -2.15
CA PRO A 638 14.08 -29.43 -1.31
C PRO A 638 14.90 -28.14 -1.16
N LYS A 639 14.22 -26.97 -1.24
CA LYS A 639 14.86 -25.64 -1.19
C LYS A 639 15.46 -25.28 0.18
N ASP A 640 15.10 -26.00 1.23
CA ASP A 640 15.60 -25.84 2.59
C ASP A 640 15.72 -27.18 3.33
N ARG A 641 16.73 -27.32 4.20
CA ARG A 641 17.02 -28.56 4.94
C ARG A 641 17.52 -28.29 6.36
N TRP A 642 17.13 -29.14 7.31
CA TRP A 642 17.67 -29.14 8.67
C TRP A 642 18.95 -29.96 8.76
N VAL A 643 19.96 -29.42 9.42
CA VAL A 643 21.27 -30.05 9.61
C VAL A 643 21.79 -29.80 11.03
N PHE A 644 22.66 -30.69 11.54
CA PHE A 644 23.25 -30.53 12.87
C PHE A 644 24.51 -29.66 12.80
N LYS A 645 24.62 -28.69 13.71
CA LYS A 645 25.80 -27.83 13.86
C LYS A 645 26.99 -28.70 14.31
N GLY A 646 28.05 -28.74 13.50
CA GLY A 646 29.27 -29.53 13.78
C GLY A 646 29.28 -30.95 13.21
N SER A 647 28.28 -31.32 12.38
CA SER A 647 28.31 -32.57 11.61
C SER A 647 29.30 -32.48 10.44
N ASP A 648 29.91 -33.61 10.06
CA ASP A 648 30.83 -33.71 8.91
C ASP A 648 30.21 -33.29 7.57
N ASP A 649 28.88 -33.24 7.49
CA ASP A 649 28.13 -32.79 6.31
C ASP A 649 27.83 -31.27 6.31
N VAL A 650 28.33 -30.50 7.28
CA VAL A 650 28.08 -29.05 7.43
C VAL A 650 29.36 -28.30 7.77
N ARG A 651 29.77 -27.35 6.92
CA ARG A 651 30.91 -26.48 7.20
C ARG A 651 30.53 -25.00 7.17
N LEU A 652 31.04 -24.26 8.14
CA LEU A 652 30.92 -22.81 8.22
C LEU A 652 31.85 -22.16 7.19
N MET A 653 31.33 -21.26 6.38
CA MET A 653 32.14 -20.44 5.50
C MET A 653 32.88 -19.40 6.34
N ARG A 654 34.20 -19.56 6.53
CA ARG A 654 35.03 -18.51 7.16
C ARG A 654 35.34 -17.41 6.13
N PRO A 655 35.38 -16.12 6.53
CA PRO A 655 35.96 -15.08 5.68
C PRO A 655 37.48 -15.35 5.52
N PRO A 656 38.07 -15.09 4.34
CA PRO A 656 39.46 -15.41 4.08
C PRO A 656 40.39 -14.40 4.77
N SER A 657 41.32 -14.90 5.59
CA SER A 657 42.54 -14.18 5.96
C SER A 657 43.77 -15.04 5.64
N PRO A 658 44.93 -14.41 5.36
CA PRO A 658 45.90 -14.92 4.40
C PRO A 658 47.04 -15.67 5.10
N ILE A 659 47.29 -16.92 4.72
CA ILE A 659 48.61 -17.55 4.93
C ILE A 659 49.00 -18.37 3.71
N SER A 660 50.17 -18.00 3.22
CA SER A 660 51.06 -18.63 2.25
C SER A 660 51.48 -20.04 2.62
N GLN A 661 51.34 -21.00 1.70
CA GLN A 661 52.24 -22.15 1.55
C GLN A 661 52.33 -22.54 0.06
N THR A 662 53.53 -22.45 -0.50
CA THR A 662 53.98 -23.16 -1.72
C THR A 662 54.05 -24.66 -1.45
N PRO A 663 53.83 -25.54 -2.45
CA PRO A 663 55.00 -26.22 -3.02
C PRO A 663 54.91 -26.59 -4.52
N ASP A 664 56.09 -26.51 -5.14
CA ASP A 664 56.75 -27.40 -6.10
C ASP A 664 56.00 -28.05 -7.29
N THR A 665 56.40 -27.56 -8.47
CA THR A 665 57.05 -28.31 -9.56
C THR A 665 56.84 -29.83 -9.62
N GLN A 666 56.11 -30.32 -10.63
CA GLN A 666 56.57 -31.42 -11.49
C GLN A 666 56.07 -31.22 -12.93
N GLN A 667 57.02 -31.35 -13.85
CA GLN A 667 56.86 -31.41 -15.30
C GLN A 667 56.09 -32.67 -15.71
N GLU A 668 55.28 -32.58 -16.76
CA GLU A 668 55.27 -33.63 -17.78
C GLU A 668 54.89 -33.05 -19.14
N THR A 669 55.82 -33.23 -20.07
CA THR A 669 55.80 -32.93 -21.50
C THR A 669 54.88 -33.87 -22.26
N GLU A 670 54.03 -33.35 -23.15
CA GLU A 670 53.70 -34.03 -24.40
C GLU A 670 53.59 -33.06 -25.59
N LYS A 671 54.08 -33.55 -26.73
CA LYS A 671 54.46 -32.87 -27.98
C LYS A 671 53.26 -32.44 -28.82
N GLY A 672 53.44 -31.36 -29.59
CA GLY A 672 52.49 -30.85 -30.60
C GLY A 672 52.30 -31.76 -31.83
N PRO A 673 51.59 -31.26 -32.87
CA PRO A 673 52.27 -30.33 -33.78
C PRO A 673 51.44 -29.13 -34.29
N ALA A 674 52.19 -28.22 -34.90
CA ALA A 674 51.90 -26.86 -35.37
C ALA A 674 50.66 -26.64 -36.27
N PRO A 675 50.24 -25.37 -36.40
CA PRO A 675 49.86 -24.81 -37.69
C PRO A 675 50.75 -23.63 -38.11
N MET A 676 50.88 -23.53 -39.44
CA MET A 676 51.60 -22.52 -40.22
C MET A 676 51.12 -21.09 -39.97
N GLU A 677 52.07 -20.15 -40.04
CA GLU A 677 51.91 -18.76 -40.49
C GLU A 677 52.88 -18.61 -41.69
N PRO A 678 52.73 -17.67 -42.65
CA PRO A 678 52.12 -16.32 -42.49
C PRO A 678 51.28 -15.83 -43.71
N ASP A 679 50.58 -14.69 -43.60
CA ASP A 679 51.06 -13.41 -44.19
C ASP A 679 50.04 -12.24 -44.18
N THR A 680 50.54 -11.10 -43.67
CA THR A 680 50.27 -9.67 -43.96
C THR A 680 48.90 -8.96 -43.80
N THR A 681 49.01 -7.90 -42.98
CA THR A 681 48.46 -6.52 -43.09
C THR A 681 47.01 -6.23 -42.66
N GLN A 682 46.85 -5.65 -41.45
CA GLN A 682 46.18 -4.36 -41.16
C GLN A 682 46.37 -3.95 -39.67
N PRO A 683 46.99 -2.80 -39.32
CA PRO A 683 47.17 -2.37 -37.92
C PRO A 683 46.20 -1.24 -37.53
N GLY A 684 44.88 -1.49 -37.62
CA GLY A 684 43.86 -0.45 -37.37
C GLY A 684 42.88 -0.73 -36.23
N THR A 685 42.40 -1.97 -36.11
CA THR A 685 41.26 -2.30 -35.22
C THR A 685 41.66 -2.65 -33.79
N SER A 686 42.90 -3.08 -33.54
CA SER A 686 43.32 -3.47 -32.19
C SER A 686 43.43 -2.29 -31.23
N ARG A 687 43.86 -1.11 -31.71
CA ARG A 687 44.20 0.03 -30.84
C ARG A 687 42.98 0.78 -30.34
N GLU A 688 41.98 0.99 -31.20
CA GLU A 688 40.70 1.63 -30.82
C GLU A 688 39.92 0.80 -29.79
N VAL A 689 39.94 -0.54 -29.93
CA VAL A 689 39.33 -1.45 -28.94
C VAL A 689 40.05 -1.36 -27.60
N THR A 690 41.39 -1.30 -27.61
CA THR A 690 42.19 -1.10 -26.39
C THR A 690 41.88 0.24 -25.71
N ASP A 691 41.77 1.34 -26.46
CA ASP A 691 41.46 2.66 -25.93
C ASP A 691 40.02 2.74 -25.35
N SER A 692 39.07 2.04 -25.97
CA SER A 692 37.71 1.90 -25.45
C SER A 692 37.68 1.09 -24.15
N LEU A 693 38.45 0.00 -24.05
CA LEU A 693 38.55 -0.81 -22.83
C LEU A 693 39.20 -0.04 -21.68
N VAL A 694 40.25 0.73 -21.98
CA VAL A 694 40.90 1.64 -21.02
C VAL A 694 39.90 2.66 -20.47
N THR A 695 39.10 3.26 -21.35
CA THR A 695 38.07 4.25 -20.94
C THR A 695 36.98 3.62 -20.07
N MET A 696 36.53 2.40 -20.41
CA MET A 696 35.56 1.65 -19.61
C MET A 696 36.12 1.31 -18.22
N LEU A 697 37.38 0.87 -18.16
CA LEU A 697 38.04 0.51 -16.90
C LEU A 697 38.22 1.73 -15.98
N ARG A 698 38.62 2.89 -16.51
CA ARG A 698 38.68 4.16 -15.75
C ARG A 698 37.31 4.56 -15.18
N THR A 699 36.25 4.39 -15.98
CA THR A 699 34.88 4.70 -15.56
C THR A 699 34.44 3.79 -14.40
N MET A 700 34.72 2.49 -14.51
CA MET A 700 34.44 1.51 -13.45
C MET A 700 35.20 1.84 -12.15
N LEU A 701 36.49 2.13 -12.25
CA LEU A 701 37.33 2.55 -11.11
C LEU A 701 36.94 3.90 -10.52
N ARG A 702 36.17 4.74 -11.20
CA ARG A 702 35.62 5.96 -10.59
C ARG A 702 34.30 5.72 -9.86
N TYR A 703 33.52 4.78 -10.37
CA TYR A 703 32.20 4.49 -9.84
C TYR A 703 32.29 3.79 -8.47
N PHE A 704 33.22 2.85 -8.33
CA PHE A 704 33.40 2.06 -7.10
C PHE A 704 34.48 2.61 -6.16
N PHE A 705 34.76 3.91 -6.20
CA PHE A 705 35.94 4.49 -5.54
C PHE A 705 35.84 4.42 -4.00
N PRO A 706 36.72 3.67 -3.30
CA PRO A 706 36.72 3.60 -1.85
C PRO A 706 37.14 4.94 -1.23
N PRO A 707 36.53 5.36 -0.12
CA PRO A 707 37.01 6.50 0.64
C PRO A 707 38.46 6.29 1.09
N ALA A 708 39.31 7.31 0.90
CA ALA A 708 40.73 7.30 1.28
C ALA A 708 41.57 6.17 0.65
N PHE A 709 41.30 5.80 -0.61
CA PHE A 709 42.19 4.92 -1.35
C PHE A 709 43.54 5.61 -1.64
N ARG A 710 44.63 4.83 -1.66
CA ARG A 710 46.00 5.35 -1.78
C ARG A 710 46.30 6.11 -3.08
N ILE A 711 45.60 5.79 -4.17
CA ILE A 711 45.67 6.53 -5.43
C ILE A 711 44.48 7.49 -5.48
N PRO A 712 44.68 8.82 -5.52
CA PRO A 712 43.61 9.80 -5.65
C PRO A 712 42.70 9.53 -6.85
N LYS A 713 41.41 9.88 -6.70
CA LYS A 713 40.40 9.66 -7.74
C LYS A 713 40.71 10.42 -9.03
N ASP A 714 41.40 11.55 -8.93
CA ASP A 714 41.75 12.39 -10.07
C ASP A 714 42.88 11.78 -10.91
N ASP A 715 43.84 11.09 -10.28
CA ASP A 715 44.98 10.45 -10.96
C ASP A 715 44.54 9.26 -11.82
N VAL A 716 43.44 8.59 -11.45
CA VAL A 716 42.83 7.50 -12.25
C VAL A 716 42.37 8.00 -13.65
N ASN A 717 42.13 9.30 -13.82
CA ASN A 717 41.73 9.86 -15.13
C ASN A 717 42.89 9.93 -16.13
N SER A 718 44.13 10.08 -15.64
CA SER A 718 45.33 10.29 -16.46
C SER A 718 46.20 9.05 -16.65
N MET A 719 45.90 7.93 -15.97
CA MET A 719 46.71 6.71 -16.06
C MET A 719 46.71 6.11 -17.46
N THR A 720 47.89 5.80 -17.99
CA THR A 720 48.11 5.08 -19.25
C THR A 720 47.56 3.65 -19.21
N ALA A 721 47.48 2.98 -20.37
CA ALA A 721 46.99 1.61 -20.46
C ALA A 721 47.84 0.64 -19.62
N GLU A 722 49.16 0.84 -19.65
CA GLU A 722 50.14 0.05 -18.88
C GLU A 722 49.96 0.25 -17.37
N GLU A 723 49.73 1.49 -16.93
CA GLU A 723 49.50 1.83 -15.52
C GLU A 723 48.16 1.28 -15.00
N LEU A 724 47.13 1.23 -15.84
CA LEU A 724 45.85 0.61 -15.52
C LEU A 724 45.93 -0.91 -15.40
N VAL A 725 46.76 -1.56 -16.22
CA VAL A 725 47.03 -3.00 -16.11
C VAL A 725 47.77 -3.31 -14.79
N ALA A 726 48.67 -2.42 -14.37
CA ALA A 726 49.35 -2.51 -13.09
C ALA A 726 48.52 -1.99 -11.90
N PHE A 727 47.28 -1.52 -12.12
CA PHE A 727 46.45 -0.97 -11.06
C PHE A 727 46.11 -2.06 -10.02
N PRO A 728 46.23 -1.78 -8.72
CA PRO A 728 46.03 -2.75 -7.65
C PRO A 728 44.53 -3.04 -7.40
N LEU A 729 43.85 -3.60 -8.41
CA LEU A 729 42.41 -3.88 -8.42
C LEU A 729 41.96 -4.70 -7.20
N LYS A 730 42.78 -5.67 -6.78
CA LYS A 730 42.48 -6.53 -5.65
C LYS A 730 42.39 -5.74 -4.33
N GLU A 731 43.36 -4.89 -4.04
CA GLU A 731 43.37 -4.06 -2.83
C GLU A 731 42.26 -2.99 -2.88
N TYR A 732 42.05 -2.42 -4.06
CA TYR A 732 41.00 -1.44 -4.31
C TYR A 732 39.61 -1.98 -3.99
N PHE A 733 39.24 -3.15 -4.53
CA PHE A 733 37.94 -3.74 -4.24
C PHE A 733 37.83 -4.27 -2.81
N GLN A 734 38.93 -4.74 -2.20
CA GLN A 734 38.95 -5.12 -0.79
C GLN A 734 38.66 -3.93 0.15
N GLN A 735 39.22 -2.74 -0.12
CA GLN A 735 38.95 -1.54 0.68
C GLN A 735 37.51 -1.05 0.48
N TYR A 736 36.98 -1.14 -0.75
CA TYR A 736 35.58 -0.83 -1.05
C TYR A 736 34.62 -1.77 -0.32
N GLU A 737 34.88 -3.08 -0.37
CA GLU A 737 34.10 -4.11 0.34
C GLU A 737 34.15 -3.89 1.85
N SER A 738 35.33 -3.59 2.41
CA SER A 738 35.49 -3.27 3.83
C SER A 738 34.66 -2.05 4.25
N GLY A 739 34.65 -0.99 3.42
CA GLY A 739 33.83 0.20 3.65
C GLY A 739 32.34 -0.09 3.62
N LEU A 740 31.87 -0.87 2.64
CA LEU A 740 30.47 -1.32 2.55
C LEU A 740 30.08 -2.20 3.74
N GLN A 741 30.96 -3.11 4.15
CA GLN A 741 30.72 -4.00 5.28
C GLN A 741 30.62 -3.21 6.59
N SER A 742 31.49 -2.22 6.80
CA SER A 742 31.40 -1.29 7.94
C SER A 742 30.10 -0.49 7.92
N LEU A 743 29.69 0.02 6.77
CA LEU A 743 28.44 0.77 6.61
C LEU A 743 27.22 -0.11 6.92
N CYS A 744 27.15 -1.31 6.35
CA CYS A 744 26.09 -2.29 6.62
C CYS A 744 26.04 -2.67 8.10
N ASN A 745 27.21 -2.93 8.72
CA ASN A 745 27.30 -3.23 10.15
C ASN A 745 26.81 -2.06 11.01
N SER A 746 27.08 -0.81 10.61
CA SER A 746 26.60 0.37 11.33
C SER A 746 25.07 0.51 11.27
N TYR A 747 24.46 0.26 10.10
CA TYR A 747 23.01 0.26 9.94
C TYR A 747 22.36 -0.87 10.73
N GLN A 748 22.95 -2.06 10.69
CA GLN A 748 22.48 -3.22 11.44
C GLN A 748 22.55 -2.97 12.95
N SER A 749 23.66 -2.42 13.44
CA SER A 749 23.82 -2.06 14.86
C SER A 749 22.79 -1.01 15.32
N ARG A 750 22.51 0.01 14.48
CA ARG A 750 21.46 1.01 14.77
C ARG A 750 20.06 0.41 14.76
N ALA A 751 19.78 -0.50 13.84
CA ALA A 751 18.50 -1.20 13.76
C ALA A 751 18.29 -2.10 14.98
N ASP A 752 19.30 -2.87 15.37
CA ASP A 752 19.26 -3.77 16.53
C ASP A 752 19.13 -2.99 17.84
N ALA A 753 19.86 -1.88 18.01
CA ALA A 753 19.72 -0.99 19.17
C ALA A 753 18.31 -0.42 19.28
N ARG A 754 17.69 -0.04 18.15
CA ARG A 754 16.32 0.47 18.12
C ARG A 754 15.29 -0.63 18.40
N ALA A 755 15.48 -1.83 17.86
CA ALA A 755 14.64 -2.98 18.14
C ALA A 755 14.65 -3.33 19.64
N LYS A 756 15.84 -3.35 20.24
CA LYS A 756 16.03 -3.62 21.67
C LYS A 756 15.36 -2.55 22.56
N ALA A 757 15.49 -1.27 22.21
CA ALA A 757 14.83 -0.18 22.94
C ALA A 757 13.29 -0.29 22.87
N VAL A 758 12.74 -0.74 21.74
CA VAL A 758 11.30 -0.98 21.57
C VAL A 758 10.84 -2.18 22.41
N GLU A 759 11.61 -3.27 22.42
CA GLU A 759 11.32 -4.47 23.21
C GLU A 759 11.37 -4.20 24.71
N GLU A 760 12.38 -3.45 25.19
CA GLU A 760 12.48 -3.01 26.59
C GLU A 760 11.29 -2.13 27.00
N LYS A 761 10.86 -1.22 26.11
CA LYS A 761 9.68 -0.37 26.35
C LYS A 761 8.38 -1.18 26.32
N SER A 762 8.27 -2.19 25.46
CA SER A 762 7.13 -3.11 25.42
C SER A 762 7.01 -3.90 26.71
N ASN A 763 8.11 -4.51 27.17
CA ASN A 763 8.15 -5.27 28.42
C ASN A 763 7.82 -4.37 29.62
N SER A 764 8.34 -3.15 29.67
CA SER A 764 7.99 -2.19 30.73
C SER A 764 6.49 -1.84 30.74
N ASN A 765 5.88 -1.67 29.57
CA ASN A 765 4.45 -1.41 29.46
C ASN A 765 3.61 -2.64 29.85
N GLU A 766 4.06 -3.85 29.51
CA GLU A 766 3.37 -5.09 29.88
C GLU A 766 3.39 -5.32 31.39
N VAL A 767 4.52 -5.03 32.05
CA VAL A 767 4.62 -5.06 33.52
C VAL A 767 3.68 -4.03 34.15
N LYS A 768 3.67 -2.79 33.64
CA LYS A 768 2.75 -1.74 34.13
C LYS A 768 1.28 -2.10 33.91
N LEU A 769 0.96 -2.74 32.79
CA LEU A 769 -0.40 -3.22 32.51
C LEU A 769 -0.80 -4.29 33.53
N LYS A 770 0.08 -5.25 33.82
CA LYS A 770 -0.16 -6.30 34.80
C LYS A 770 -0.32 -5.74 36.23
N GLU A 771 0.52 -4.79 36.62
CA GLU A 771 0.38 -4.09 37.91
C GLU A 771 -0.92 -3.29 38.02
N ALA A 772 -1.36 -2.66 36.93
CA ALA A 772 -2.63 -1.94 36.89
C ALA A 772 -3.82 -2.90 37.00
N ASP A 773 -3.76 -4.05 36.33
CA ASP A 773 -4.79 -5.09 36.36
C ASP A 773 -4.91 -5.72 37.77
N GLU A 774 -3.78 -6.00 38.42
CA GLU A 774 -3.76 -6.47 39.81
C GLU A 774 -4.33 -5.44 40.81
N LYS A 775 -4.04 -4.15 40.60
CA LYS A 775 -4.62 -3.07 41.41
C LYS A 775 -6.13 -2.94 41.18
N LEU A 776 -6.58 -3.07 39.93
CA LEU A 776 -8.00 -3.03 39.58
C LEU A 776 -8.75 -4.20 40.21
N GLN A 777 -8.21 -5.42 40.10
CA GLN A 777 -8.76 -6.61 40.76
C GLN A 777 -8.88 -6.43 42.28
N LYS A 778 -7.83 -5.95 42.95
CA LYS A 778 -7.89 -5.66 44.41
C LYS A 778 -8.94 -4.60 44.75
N LEU A 779 -9.05 -3.55 43.93
CA LEU A 779 -10.04 -2.51 44.13
C LEU A 779 -11.46 -3.09 44.00
N ARG A 780 -11.72 -3.89 42.97
CA ARG A 780 -13.00 -4.60 42.77
C ARG A 780 -13.34 -5.49 43.97
N THR A 781 -12.41 -6.30 44.45
CA THR A 781 -12.61 -7.14 45.64
C THR A 781 -12.96 -6.31 46.88
N ASN A 782 -12.26 -5.19 47.10
CA ASN A 782 -12.53 -4.30 48.23
C ASN A 782 -13.91 -3.63 48.12
N ILE A 783 -14.32 -3.24 46.91
CA ILE A 783 -15.63 -2.61 46.67
C ILE A 783 -16.75 -3.63 46.91
N VAL A 784 -16.62 -4.86 46.42
CA VAL A 784 -17.60 -5.94 46.70
C VAL A 784 -17.74 -6.17 48.20
N ALA A 785 -16.61 -6.26 48.93
CA ALA A 785 -16.63 -6.47 50.38
C ALA A 785 -17.23 -5.28 51.15
N LEU A 786 -17.11 -4.05 50.64
CA LEU A 786 -17.77 -2.86 51.18
C LEU A 786 -19.28 -2.89 50.91
N LEU A 787 -19.69 -3.19 49.67
CA LEU A 787 -21.09 -3.26 49.26
C LEU A 787 -21.85 -4.33 50.05
N GLN A 788 -21.27 -5.50 50.24
CA GLN A 788 -21.84 -6.59 51.06
C GLN A 788 -22.00 -6.22 52.55
N LYS A 789 -21.24 -5.24 53.06
CA LYS A 789 -21.39 -4.74 54.44
C LYS A 789 -22.44 -3.66 54.59
N VAL A 790 -22.77 -2.95 53.49
CA VAL A 790 -23.73 -1.84 53.49
C VAL A 790 -25.13 -2.31 53.08
N GLN A 791 -25.24 -3.33 52.24
CA GLN A 791 -26.49 -3.96 51.82
C GLN A 791 -26.39 -5.48 51.93
N GLU A 792 -27.28 -6.10 52.71
CA GLU A 792 -27.23 -7.54 53.01
C GLU A 792 -27.67 -8.46 51.84
N ASP A 793 -28.27 -7.90 50.77
CA ASP A 793 -28.86 -8.65 49.63
C ASP A 793 -28.26 -8.31 48.25
N ILE A 794 -26.97 -7.99 48.15
CA ILE A 794 -26.29 -7.80 46.85
C ILE A 794 -25.61 -9.11 46.39
N ASP A 795 -26.07 -9.67 45.27
CA ASP A 795 -25.45 -10.82 44.57
C ASP A 795 -24.81 -10.36 43.25
N ILE A 796 -23.50 -10.08 43.27
CA ILE A 796 -22.70 -9.69 42.09
C ILE A 796 -21.70 -10.82 41.81
N ASN A 797 -21.80 -11.45 40.64
CA ASN A 797 -21.07 -12.68 40.32
C ASN A 797 -19.99 -12.49 39.23
N THR A 798 -19.89 -11.31 38.61
CA THR A 798 -18.86 -11.00 37.61
C THR A 798 -18.28 -9.59 37.74
N ASP A 799 -17.03 -9.41 37.30
CA ASP A 799 -16.36 -8.11 37.26
C ASP A 799 -17.12 -7.07 36.41
N ASP A 800 -17.75 -7.50 35.32
CA ASP A 800 -18.52 -6.63 34.42
C ASP A 800 -19.83 -6.14 35.07
N GLU A 801 -20.48 -6.98 35.88
CA GLU A 801 -21.66 -6.59 36.67
C GLU A 801 -21.30 -5.60 37.77
N LEU A 802 -20.16 -5.82 38.44
CA LEU A 802 -19.66 -4.89 39.47
C LEU A 802 -19.34 -3.52 38.88
N ASP A 803 -18.62 -3.47 37.77
CA ASP A 803 -18.25 -2.22 37.11
C ASP A 803 -19.50 -1.46 36.63
N ALA A 804 -20.49 -2.16 36.07
CA ALA A 804 -21.77 -1.58 35.67
C ALA A 804 -22.56 -1.04 36.87
N TYR A 805 -22.53 -1.74 38.01
CA TYR A 805 -23.18 -1.29 39.24
C TYR A 805 -22.49 -0.06 39.85
N ILE A 806 -21.15 -0.02 39.86
CA ILE A 806 -20.38 1.16 40.28
C ILE A 806 -20.66 2.34 39.34
N GLU A 807 -20.73 2.11 38.03
CA GLU A 807 -21.05 3.16 37.06
C GLU A 807 -22.47 3.69 37.25
N ASP A 808 -23.45 2.84 37.56
CA ASP A 808 -24.82 3.24 37.91
C ASP A 808 -24.87 4.06 39.21
N LEU A 809 -24.10 3.67 40.25
CA LEU A 809 -23.96 4.44 41.50
C LEU A 809 -23.28 5.80 41.30
N LEU A 810 -22.24 5.87 40.47
CA LEU A 810 -21.53 7.13 40.19
C LEU A 810 -22.35 8.08 39.30
N THR A 811 -23.26 7.54 38.48
CA THR A 811 -24.12 8.34 37.59
C THR A 811 -25.44 8.74 38.23
N LYS A 812 -25.96 7.95 39.19
CA LYS A 812 -27.07 8.32 40.08
C LYS A 812 -26.51 8.89 41.38
N GLY A 813 -26.01 10.12 41.33
CA GLY A 813 -25.58 10.81 42.55
C GLY A 813 -26.78 11.14 43.45
N ASP A 814 -26.96 10.38 44.52
CA ASP A 814 -27.60 10.80 45.77
C ASP A 814 -26.58 10.80 46.91
#